data_AF-A0A960SHC1-F1
#
_entry.id   AF-A0A960SHC1-F1
#
_cell.length_a   1.000
_cell.length_b   1.000
_cell.length_c   1.000
_cell.angle_alpha   90.00
_cell.angle_beta   90.00
_cell.angle_gamma   90.00
#
_symmetry.space_group_name_H-M   'P 1'
#
loop_
_entity.id
_entity.type
_entity.pdbx_description
1 polymer ?
#
loop_
_entity_poly.entity_id
_entity_poly.type
_entity_poly.pdbx_seq_one_letter_code
_entity_poly.pdbx_strand_id
1 'polypeptide(L)'
;YNKGRQLSEWGGGSLLEFQVLNGKETVNEWFTLNMRLTFNNGLIGYVFSANPSGGFADQGNGFNLAYWNYIPGQNLPQDITKAIGMSGTGEVDCSDRITLRFTATRSPSNSNSWTARYEIINQDTGQTVVDINRQGISAANSINNGTAFWNNHEGLPWPDVYVQQAALSFSFGDGPLEDQSLYQNIRDTDKDGLTDVFELGHSLDANDPSDGLLDNDGDGLDNLTEQRLRSDPNQADSDGDLVSDFWEQRYGSDPNNKNVKPFSFTNPPAGSFEDFDGDGLSDVWEYLEKSLDPEKDEDLDGFVNDTELFWGTDPFDSLSYPEIDVTQQGSRIYLRWPDLLYRDFDFEKSVNLADWTAVAGDVAGRFHTGTLDLPAEVENKWFFHLNMKDDLPGGIGDSDGDHLGSWAENLFGLSNIQTESLWNQTWVDDNGDGIPDREEYGDRYLLHALLADGMEGRELSEIQAARFLSQATFGPTSESINHLKSIGLEAWLAEQIEDMPQTKFEPVFLDFYADYHGPRVARDYYYFDDNSVLPMDNMRTAFGRAALEGPDQLRQRVAFALSQILVVSGQDANINHMPVSLARYYDNFVGNAFGNYYDILEYVTFNACMGLYLSHVGNQKAQPELNIFPDENFARELMQLFTIGLWELNPDGTRKLGTSGEPIPTYGQIEITELARVMTGFWFAGRNFGDGAWTDQSGLNPMGLHVSRHDFNSKTLVGEKVIPAREPTLDNAYQDIKDALRIIFEHPNTPVLISKQLIQFLISDNPSPAYVERIQNVFVDNGMGVRGDLGAVVRAILLDQEARSALQLARSDRGGFLKEPVLRLMQLGRVFKVARNPDFQMWQLFSLAEEFNQDPLNAPSVFNFFKPQYEPAGILGDQGLVGPAFQILHSYSAISGPQQIWRFLQEGFSHPWRDDLPQPFDYSEFIPLEKNAEALI
;
A
#
# COMPACT_ATOMS: atom_id res chain seq x y z
N TYR A 1 -19.46 -23.94 -7.75
CA TYR A 1 -19.51 -25.41 -7.57
C TYR A 1 -20.65 -25.81 -6.62
N ASN A 2 -21.72 -26.45 -7.11
CA ASN A 2 -22.89 -26.80 -6.30
C ASN A 2 -23.17 -28.31 -6.24
N LYS A 3 -23.44 -28.78 -5.02
CA LYS A 3 -24.20 -29.97 -4.57
C LYS A 3 -23.80 -31.40 -5.01
N GLY A 4 -23.57 -32.24 -3.98
CA GLY A 4 -24.22 -33.55 -3.97
C GLY A 4 -23.42 -34.78 -3.54
N ARG A 5 -22.59 -34.75 -2.49
CA ARG A 5 -22.33 -35.91 -1.62
C ARG A 5 -21.81 -35.42 -0.26
N GLN A 6 -22.42 -35.91 0.81
CA GLN A 6 -21.93 -35.69 2.17
C GLN A 6 -20.48 -36.20 2.28
N LEU A 7 -19.54 -35.26 2.39
CA LEU A 7 -18.17 -35.50 2.84
C LEU A 7 -18.21 -35.57 4.37
N SER A 8 -18.70 -36.70 4.90
CA SER A 8 -18.74 -36.92 6.35
C SER A 8 -17.51 -37.69 6.81
N GLU A 9 -16.78 -37.02 7.69
CA GLU A 9 -15.85 -37.52 8.70
C GLU A 9 -14.42 -37.86 8.20
N TRP A 10 -13.51 -36.93 8.53
CA TRP A 10 -12.04 -36.96 8.38
C TRP A 10 -11.45 -36.45 7.06
N GLY A 11 -11.71 -35.16 6.77
CA GLY A 11 -10.74 -34.24 6.17
C GLY A 11 -10.50 -34.30 4.65
N GLY A 12 -10.88 -33.22 3.95
CA GLY A 12 -10.37 -32.82 2.63
C GLY A 12 -10.79 -33.69 1.43
N GLY A 13 -11.22 -33.07 0.33
CA GLY A 13 -11.46 -33.79 -0.92
C GLY A 13 -10.18 -34.46 -1.44
N SER A 14 -10.29 -35.66 -2.02
CA SER A 14 -9.17 -36.28 -2.73
C SER A 14 -9.19 -35.82 -4.18
N LEU A 15 -8.10 -35.21 -4.66
CA LEU A 15 -7.94 -34.75 -6.06
C LEU A 15 -7.64 -35.94 -6.98
N LEU A 16 -6.73 -36.80 -6.54
CA LEU A 16 -6.36 -38.02 -7.24
C LEU A 16 -6.23 -39.12 -6.21
N GLU A 17 -6.82 -40.29 -6.46
CA GLU A 17 -6.78 -41.42 -5.53
C GLU A 17 -6.48 -42.73 -6.25
N PHE A 18 -5.42 -43.38 -5.79
CA PHE A 18 -4.95 -44.68 -6.23
C PHE A 18 -5.17 -45.69 -5.09
N GLN A 19 -6.04 -46.67 -5.32
CA GLN A 19 -6.33 -47.73 -4.37
C GLN A 19 -6.21 -49.11 -5.00
N VAL A 20 -5.45 -49.99 -4.35
CA VAL A 20 -5.26 -51.38 -4.77
C VAL A 20 -5.60 -52.32 -3.63
N LEU A 21 -6.38 -53.35 -3.96
CA LEU A 21 -6.85 -54.40 -3.08
C LEU A 21 -6.10 -55.71 -3.32
N ASN A 22 -5.87 -56.43 -2.22
CA ASN A 22 -5.27 -57.76 -2.22
C ASN A 22 -6.13 -58.77 -1.45
N GLY A 23 -7.11 -59.39 -2.13
CA GLY A 23 -8.01 -60.37 -1.50
C GLY A 23 -9.10 -60.93 -2.42
N LYS A 24 -9.67 -62.09 -2.05
CA LYS A 24 -10.66 -62.84 -2.84
C LYS A 24 -12.11 -62.76 -2.31
N GLU A 25 -12.36 -62.07 -1.21
CA GLU A 25 -13.69 -62.04 -0.56
C GLU A 25 -14.05 -60.64 -0.04
N THR A 26 -15.24 -60.17 -0.46
CA THR A 26 -16.10 -59.08 0.08
C THR A 26 -15.46 -57.75 0.52
N VAL A 27 -15.99 -56.68 -0.09
CA VAL A 27 -15.73 -55.23 -0.01
C VAL A 27 -15.83 -54.63 1.42
N ASN A 28 -15.07 -55.15 2.37
CA ASN A 28 -14.93 -54.57 3.71
C ASN A 28 -13.56 -53.90 3.80
N GLU A 29 -13.55 -52.59 4.10
CA GLU A 29 -12.55 -51.54 3.82
C GLU A 29 -11.12 -51.70 4.42
N TRP A 30 -10.67 -52.91 4.76
CA TRP A 30 -9.49 -53.13 5.61
C TRP A 30 -8.33 -53.86 4.91
N PHE A 31 -8.32 -53.94 3.56
CA PHE A 31 -7.32 -54.69 2.77
C PHE A 31 -6.54 -53.86 1.72
N THR A 32 -6.39 -52.55 1.92
CA THR A 32 -5.93 -51.59 0.90
C THR A 32 -4.46 -51.17 1.00
N LEU A 33 -3.86 -50.92 -0.17
CA LEU A 33 -2.79 -49.93 -0.38
C LEU A 33 -3.44 -48.70 -1.04
N ASN A 34 -3.22 -47.52 -0.49
CA ASN A 34 -3.83 -46.27 -0.91
C ASN A 34 -2.76 -45.17 -1.05
N MET A 35 -2.77 -44.45 -2.16
CA MET A 35 -2.06 -43.20 -2.37
C MET A 35 -3.07 -42.15 -2.85
N ARG A 36 -3.10 -40.97 -2.24
CA ARG A 36 -3.99 -39.90 -2.69
C ARG A 36 -3.33 -38.52 -2.60
N LEU A 37 -3.72 -37.63 -3.50
CA LEU A 37 -3.53 -36.19 -3.38
C LEU A 37 -4.75 -35.60 -2.66
N THR A 38 -4.51 -34.79 -1.64
CA THR A 38 -5.57 -34.20 -0.80
C THR A 38 -5.59 -32.69 -0.97
N PHE A 39 -6.79 -32.11 -1.03
CA PHE A 39 -6.98 -30.66 -1.02
C PHE A 39 -7.63 -30.23 0.29
N ASN A 40 -7.00 -29.30 1.00
CA ASN A 40 -7.53 -28.76 2.26
C ASN A 40 -7.14 -27.28 2.42
N ASN A 41 -8.15 -26.41 2.61
CA ASN A 41 -7.99 -24.95 2.73
C ASN A 41 -7.06 -24.32 1.67
N GLY A 42 -7.26 -24.64 0.40
CA GLY A 42 -6.46 -24.05 -0.69
C GLY A 42 -5.10 -24.70 -0.93
N LEU A 43 -4.66 -25.63 -0.08
CA LEU A 43 -3.36 -26.27 -0.17
C LEU A 43 -3.47 -27.73 -0.63
N ILE A 44 -2.51 -28.17 -1.44
CA ILE A 44 -2.45 -29.57 -1.92
C ILE A 44 -1.41 -30.33 -1.12
N GLY A 45 -1.79 -31.50 -0.63
CA GLY A 45 -0.92 -32.46 0.04
C GLY A 45 -1.06 -33.88 -0.50
N TYR A 46 -0.45 -34.82 0.20
CA TYR A 46 -0.51 -36.24 -0.13
C TYR A 46 -0.69 -37.12 1.11
N VAL A 47 -1.36 -38.24 0.90
CA VAL A 47 -1.50 -39.31 1.88
C VAL A 47 -1.14 -40.64 1.23
N PHE A 48 -0.28 -41.40 1.88
CA PHE A 48 -0.05 -42.81 1.62
C PHE A 48 -0.56 -43.62 2.81
N SER A 49 -1.25 -44.74 2.58
CA SER A 49 -1.56 -45.70 3.61
C SER A 49 -1.58 -47.15 3.12
N ALA A 50 -1.16 -48.09 3.97
CA ALA A 50 -1.30 -49.52 3.75
C ALA A 50 -1.67 -50.25 5.04
N ASN A 51 -2.60 -51.20 4.92
CA ASN A 51 -3.06 -52.02 6.06
C ASN A 51 -2.23 -53.31 6.21
N PRO A 52 -1.89 -53.75 7.44
CA PRO A 52 -1.14 -54.99 7.66
C PRO A 52 -1.82 -56.27 7.12
N SER A 53 -3.15 -56.26 7.02
CA SER A 53 -3.95 -57.42 6.61
C SER A 53 -3.94 -57.65 5.09
N GLY A 54 -3.66 -56.61 4.30
CA GLY A 54 -3.70 -56.66 2.83
C GLY A 54 -2.48 -56.05 2.11
N GLY A 55 -1.66 -55.27 2.80
CA GLY A 55 -0.53 -54.51 2.26
C GLY A 55 0.76 -54.71 3.05
N PHE A 56 1.38 -53.61 3.49
CA PHE A 56 2.66 -53.60 4.21
C PHE A 56 2.50 -52.96 5.60
N ALA A 57 3.34 -53.39 6.55
CA ALA A 57 3.33 -52.91 7.93
C ALA A 57 4.74 -52.82 8.53
N ASP A 58 4.95 -51.86 9.44
CA ASP A 58 6.22 -51.68 10.15
C ASP A 58 6.48 -52.82 11.15
N GLN A 59 7.75 -53.25 11.29
CA GLN A 59 8.13 -54.34 12.18
C GLN A 59 8.13 -53.87 13.64
N GLY A 60 7.00 -54.03 14.33
CA GLY A 60 6.96 -53.88 15.79
C GLY A 60 5.59 -53.61 16.42
N ASN A 61 4.61 -53.06 15.70
CA ASN A 61 3.39 -52.55 16.34
C ASN A 61 2.03 -52.93 15.71
N GLY A 62 1.98 -53.67 14.60
CA GLY A 62 0.69 -54.14 14.04
C GLY A 62 -0.29 -53.04 13.60
N PHE A 63 0.16 -51.79 13.46
CA PHE A 63 -0.63 -50.66 12.94
C PHE A 63 -0.37 -50.43 11.44
N ASN A 64 -1.31 -49.72 10.80
CA ASN A 64 -1.23 -49.29 9.40
C ASN A 64 0.07 -48.52 9.11
N LEU A 65 0.70 -48.81 7.98
CA LEU A 65 1.79 -48.01 7.44
C LEU A 65 1.19 -46.78 6.76
N ALA A 66 1.19 -45.62 7.44
CA ALA A 66 0.62 -44.39 6.90
C ALA A 66 1.61 -43.23 6.92
N TYR A 67 1.67 -42.48 5.82
CA TYR A 67 2.42 -41.24 5.70
C TYR A 67 1.46 -40.15 5.22
N TRP A 68 1.50 -39.03 5.90
CA TRP A 68 0.72 -37.86 5.56
C TRP A 68 1.57 -36.62 5.78
N ASN A 69 1.49 -35.66 4.87
CA ASN A 69 2.28 -34.43 4.94
C ASN A 69 1.49 -33.31 5.61
N TYR A 70 1.02 -33.51 6.84
CA TYR A 70 0.35 -32.44 7.60
C TYR A 70 1.33 -31.66 8.47
N ILE A 71 1.09 -30.36 8.59
CA ILE A 71 1.73 -29.46 9.55
C ILE A 71 1.26 -29.89 10.95
N PRO A 72 2.19 -30.25 11.86
CA PRO A 72 1.84 -30.70 13.21
C PRO A 72 0.98 -29.67 13.95
N GLY A 73 -0.20 -30.10 14.43
CA GLY A 73 -1.10 -29.26 15.22
C GLY A 73 -2.04 -28.35 14.42
N GLN A 74 -1.91 -28.27 13.09
CA GLN A 74 -2.72 -27.35 12.27
C GLN A 74 -3.73 -28.05 11.34
N ASN A 75 -3.73 -29.39 11.23
CA ASN A 75 -4.58 -30.13 10.28
C ASN A 75 -4.51 -29.63 8.82
N LEU A 76 -3.46 -28.88 8.45
CA LEU A 76 -3.20 -28.37 7.10
C LEU A 76 -2.06 -29.15 6.44
N PRO A 77 -2.14 -29.47 5.13
CA PRO A 77 -1.04 -30.11 4.43
C PRO A 77 0.13 -29.14 4.21
N GLN A 78 1.36 -29.66 4.14
CA GLN A 78 2.48 -28.95 3.52
C GLN A 78 2.23 -28.88 2.02
N ASP A 79 2.18 -27.65 1.50
CA ASP A 79 1.73 -27.42 0.13
C ASP A 79 2.73 -27.93 -0.93
N ILE A 80 2.25 -28.81 -1.81
CA ILE A 80 3.02 -29.34 -2.95
C ILE A 80 2.52 -28.79 -4.30
N THR A 81 1.59 -27.84 -4.31
CA THR A 81 0.92 -27.28 -5.50
C THR A 81 1.92 -26.94 -6.63
N LYS A 82 2.90 -26.06 -6.37
CA LYS A 82 3.93 -25.71 -7.36
C LYS A 82 4.82 -26.88 -7.79
N ALA A 83 5.08 -27.82 -6.88
CA ALA A 83 5.97 -28.93 -7.16
C ALA A 83 5.32 -29.99 -8.07
N ILE A 84 3.99 -30.12 -8.02
CA ILE A 84 3.22 -30.96 -8.96
C ILE A 84 2.85 -30.22 -10.25
N GLY A 85 3.44 -29.05 -10.52
CA GLY A 85 3.22 -28.31 -11.76
C GLY A 85 2.13 -27.25 -11.70
N MET A 86 1.47 -27.04 -10.55
CA MET A 86 0.43 -26.00 -10.42
C MET A 86 1.07 -24.68 -9.97
N SER A 87 1.33 -23.77 -10.91
CA SER A 87 2.15 -22.56 -10.75
C SER A 87 1.56 -21.49 -9.83
N GLY A 88 0.24 -21.48 -9.61
CA GLY A 88 -0.44 -20.55 -8.71
C GLY A 88 -0.46 -19.09 -9.19
N THR A 89 -0.18 -18.84 -10.48
CA THR A 89 -0.36 -17.54 -11.14
C THR A 89 -0.92 -17.78 -12.54
N GLY A 90 -2.18 -17.42 -12.78
CA GLY A 90 -2.94 -17.67 -14.02
C GLY A 90 -4.16 -18.56 -13.79
N GLU A 91 -5.26 -18.33 -14.53
CA GLU A 91 -6.41 -19.23 -14.58
C GLU A 91 -6.09 -20.42 -15.50
N VAL A 92 -6.34 -21.63 -14.98
CA VAL A 92 -6.05 -22.96 -15.54
C VAL A 92 -4.58 -23.41 -15.54
N ASP A 93 -4.19 -24.16 -14.50
CA ASP A 93 -2.91 -24.89 -14.49
C ASP A 93 -3.07 -26.30 -13.93
N CYS A 94 -3.58 -27.21 -14.76
CA CYS A 94 -3.68 -28.64 -14.45
C CYS A 94 -3.27 -29.54 -15.64
N SER A 95 -2.44 -28.99 -16.54
CA SER A 95 -2.00 -29.61 -17.79
C SER A 95 -0.81 -30.58 -17.63
N ASP A 96 -0.09 -30.52 -16.50
CA ASP A 96 1.03 -31.41 -16.22
C ASP A 96 0.57 -32.85 -15.88
N ARG A 97 1.27 -33.84 -16.44
CA ARG A 97 1.05 -35.28 -16.24
C ARG A 97 1.66 -35.74 -14.92
N ILE A 98 0.86 -36.33 -14.05
CA ILE A 98 1.28 -36.75 -12.70
C ILE A 98 1.11 -38.25 -12.47
N THR A 99 2.20 -38.92 -12.09
CA THR A 99 2.22 -40.35 -11.75
C THR A 99 2.46 -40.60 -10.27
N LEU A 100 1.56 -41.38 -9.66
CA LEU A 100 1.74 -41.99 -8.34
C LEU A 100 2.32 -43.39 -8.55
N ARG A 101 3.49 -43.68 -7.96
CA ARG A 101 4.18 -44.96 -8.12
C ARG A 101 4.51 -45.59 -6.77
N PHE A 102 4.29 -46.89 -6.68
CA PHE A 102 4.75 -47.72 -5.56
C PHE A 102 5.66 -48.83 -6.07
N THR A 103 6.79 -49.04 -5.43
CA THR A 103 7.65 -50.22 -5.68
C THR A 103 7.99 -50.91 -4.36
N ALA A 104 8.12 -52.24 -4.38
CA ALA A 104 8.61 -52.99 -3.23
C ALA A 104 9.48 -54.18 -3.64
N THR A 105 10.56 -54.43 -2.91
CA THR A 105 11.49 -55.54 -3.15
C THR A 105 11.71 -56.35 -1.89
N ARG A 106 11.74 -57.67 -2.01
CA ARG A 106 11.94 -58.60 -0.89
C ARG A 106 13.41 -58.86 -0.65
N SER A 107 13.83 -58.89 0.61
CA SER A 107 15.18 -59.29 0.99
C SER A 107 15.45 -60.77 0.60
N PRO A 108 16.67 -61.15 0.19
CA PRO A 108 16.98 -62.49 -0.35
C PRO A 108 16.81 -63.68 0.62
N SER A 109 16.53 -63.45 1.91
CA SER A 109 16.71 -64.43 3.00
C SER A 109 15.50 -65.29 3.40
N ASN A 110 14.48 -65.46 2.54
CA ASN A 110 13.19 -66.12 2.91
C ASN A 110 12.51 -65.54 4.17
N SER A 111 12.93 -64.34 4.59
CA SER A 111 12.33 -63.58 5.69
C SER A 111 11.25 -62.65 5.13
N ASN A 112 10.20 -62.37 5.92
CA ASN A 112 9.18 -61.37 5.57
C ASN A 112 9.71 -59.95 5.82
N SER A 113 10.77 -59.59 5.09
CA SER A 113 11.45 -58.30 5.17
C SER A 113 11.53 -57.70 3.77
N TRP A 114 10.94 -56.52 3.63
CA TRP A 114 10.77 -55.81 2.36
C TRP A 114 11.34 -54.40 2.44
N THR A 115 11.70 -53.87 1.27
CA THR A 115 12.01 -52.46 1.06
C THR A 115 10.99 -51.90 0.09
N ALA A 116 10.21 -50.89 0.51
CA ALA A 116 9.20 -50.25 -0.31
C ALA A 116 9.47 -48.76 -0.52
N ARG A 117 9.14 -48.26 -1.71
CA ARG A 117 9.31 -46.89 -2.14
C ARG A 117 8.00 -46.33 -2.71
N TYR A 118 7.66 -45.12 -2.31
CA TYR A 118 6.47 -44.37 -2.73
C TYR A 118 6.91 -43.10 -3.43
N GLU A 119 6.45 -42.89 -4.65
CA GLU A 119 6.87 -41.76 -5.48
C GLU A 119 5.65 -41.02 -6.04
N ILE A 120 5.73 -39.69 -6.06
CA ILE A 120 4.87 -38.83 -6.90
C ILE A 120 5.79 -38.14 -7.90
N ILE A 121 5.51 -38.29 -9.18
CA ILE A 121 6.38 -37.85 -10.27
C ILE A 121 5.58 -36.94 -11.18
N ASN A 122 6.08 -35.73 -11.41
CA ASN A 122 5.65 -34.91 -12.53
C ASN A 122 6.40 -35.38 -13.79
N GLN A 123 5.67 -35.90 -14.76
CA GLN A 123 6.24 -36.48 -15.98
C GLN A 123 6.71 -35.42 -16.98
N ASP A 124 6.13 -34.23 -16.97
CA ASP A 124 6.48 -33.15 -17.90
C ASP A 124 7.76 -32.44 -17.49
N THR A 125 7.94 -32.19 -16.18
CA THR A 125 9.20 -31.67 -15.63
C THR A 125 10.25 -32.75 -15.35
N GLY A 126 9.81 -34.02 -15.24
CA GLY A 126 10.65 -35.15 -14.84
C GLY A 126 11.01 -35.17 -13.34
N GLN A 127 10.43 -34.27 -12.54
CA GLN A 127 10.72 -34.14 -11.11
C GLN A 127 9.97 -35.19 -10.27
N THR A 128 10.68 -35.84 -9.34
CA THR A 128 10.05 -36.63 -8.27
C THR A 128 9.72 -35.70 -7.10
N VAL A 129 8.44 -35.40 -6.93
CA VAL A 129 7.88 -34.47 -5.94
C VAL A 129 7.85 -35.08 -4.54
N VAL A 130 7.54 -36.37 -4.46
CA VAL A 130 7.54 -37.14 -3.21
C VAL A 130 8.38 -38.39 -3.43
N ASP A 131 9.29 -38.70 -2.50
CA ASP A 131 10.08 -39.94 -2.48
C ASP A 131 10.20 -40.46 -1.05
N ILE A 132 9.41 -41.47 -0.71
CA ILE A 132 9.45 -42.12 0.61
C ILE A 132 10.01 -43.52 0.43
N ASN A 133 11.18 -43.81 1.02
CA ASN A 133 11.81 -45.12 0.96
C ASN A 133 11.90 -45.75 2.36
N ARG A 134 11.34 -46.96 2.52
CA ARG A 134 11.22 -47.66 3.80
C ARG A 134 11.76 -49.07 3.72
N GLN A 135 12.70 -49.38 4.60
CA GLN A 135 13.33 -50.69 4.71
C GLN A 135 12.83 -51.42 5.95
N GLY A 136 12.88 -52.76 5.92
CA GLY A 136 12.58 -53.57 7.09
C GLY A 136 11.09 -53.75 7.39
N ILE A 137 10.21 -53.40 6.44
CA ILE A 137 8.77 -53.60 6.60
C ILE A 137 8.38 -55.06 6.34
N SER A 138 7.25 -55.48 6.87
CA SER A 138 6.64 -56.79 6.64
C SER A 138 5.49 -56.66 5.63
N ALA A 139 5.31 -57.67 4.77
CA ALA A 139 4.20 -57.75 3.84
C ALA A 139 3.14 -58.74 4.35
N ALA A 140 1.88 -58.54 3.98
CA ALA A 140 0.82 -59.50 4.24
C ALA A 140 1.19 -60.90 3.70
N ASN A 141 0.71 -61.97 4.34
CA ASN A 141 1.08 -63.34 3.98
C ASN A 141 0.82 -63.69 2.51
N SER A 142 -0.27 -63.15 1.93
CA SER A 142 -0.60 -63.33 0.51
C SER A 142 0.45 -62.71 -0.42
N ILE A 143 0.97 -61.52 -0.07
CA ILE A 143 2.05 -60.85 -0.81
C ILE A 143 3.36 -61.63 -0.62
N ASN A 144 3.70 -61.93 0.63
CA ASN A 144 4.98 -62.53 0.96
C ASN A 144 5.18 -63.93 0.35
N ASN A 145 4.08 -64.69 0.22
CA ASN A 145 4.08 -66.03 -0.38
C ASN A 145 3.73 -66.05 -1.88
N GLY A 146 3.52 -64.88 -2.49
CA GLY A 146 3.23 -64.75 -3.93
C GLY A 146 1.85 -65.25 -4.37
N THR A 147 0.87 -65.29 -3.46
CA THR A 147 -0.51 -65.72 -3.73
C THR A 147 -1.51 -64.54 -3.75
N ALA A 148 -1.01 -63.30 -3.75
CA ALA A 148 -1.81 -62.08 -3.80
C ALA A 148 -2.54 -61.93 -5.15
N PHE A 149 -3.77 -61.39 -5.09
CA PHE A 149 -4.55 -61.01 -6.27
C PHE A 149 -4.72 -59.50 -6.25
N TRP A 150 -4.29 -58.81 -7.31
CA TRP A 150 -4.30 -57.35 -7.35
C TRP A 150 -5.48 -56.84 -8.16
N ASN A 151 -6.43 -56.21 -7.49
CA ASN A 151 -7.58 -55.55 -8.09
C ASN A 151 -7.60 -54.08 -7.69
N ASN A 152 -8.29 -53.26 -8.47
CA ASN A 152 -8.61 -51.89 -8.08
C ASN A 152 -9.73 -51.85 -7.04
N HIS A 153 -10.07 -50.64 -6.58
CA HIS A 153 -11.16 -50.43 -5.61
C HIS A 153 -12.54 -50.92 -6.11
N GLU A 154 -12.72 -51.07 -7.43
CA GLU A 154 -13.93 -51.63 -8.06
C GLU A 154 -13.90 -53.16 -8.21
N GLY A 155 -12.82 -53.82 -7.78
CA GLY A 155 -12.67 -55.28 -7.86
C GLY A 155 -12.27 -55.81 -9.24
N LEU A 156 -11.86 -54.95 -10.17
CA LEU A 156 -11.39 -55.32 -11.51
C LEU A 156 -9.85 -55.53 -11.53
N PRO A 157 -9.33 -56.46 -12.36
CA PRO A 157 -7.90 -56.61 -12.56
C PRO A 157 -7.29 -55.32 -13.13
N TRP A 158 -6.23 -54.81 -12.49
CA TRP A 158 -5.59 -53.57 -12.93
C TRP A 158 -4.47 -53.85 -13.95
N PRO A 159 -4.36 -53.06 -15.04
CA PRO A 159 -3.47 -53.36 -16.17
C PRO A 159 -1.97 -53.19 -15.89
N ASP A 160 -1.56 -52.27 -15.00
CA ASP A 160 -0.15 -51.90 -14.77
C ASP A 160 0.46 -52.49 -13.50
N VAL A 161 0.25 -53.79 -13.28
CA VAL A 161 0.81 -54.50 -12.14
C VAL A 161 1.97 -55.41 -12.57
N TYR A 162 3.19 -55.07 -12.19
CA TYR A 162 4.34 -55.96 -12.39
C TYR A 162 4.65 -56.74 -11.10
N VAL A 163 4.42 -58.06 -11.13
CA VAL A 163 4.74 -58.98 -10.01
C VAL A 163 5.79 -59.99 -10.44
N GLN A 164 6.96 -59.95 -9.80
CA GLN A 164 7.90 -61.08 -9.76
C GLN A 164 8.06 -61.58 -8.32
N GLN A 165 8.41 -62.85 -8.11
CA GLN A 165 8.46 -63.51 -6.79
C GLN A 165 9.28 -62.77 -5.69
N ALA A 166 10.03 -61.71 -6.04
CA ALA A 166 10.77 -60.86 -5.11
C ALA A 166 10.63 -59.34 -5.37
N ALA A 167 9.75 -58.89 -6.27
CA ALA A 167 9.57 -57.47 -6.60
C ALA A 167 8.15 -57.14 -7.07
N LEU A 168 7.66 -55.95 -6.69
CA LEU A 168 6.34 -55.40 -7.00
C LEU A 168 6.49 -53.96 -7.49
N SER A 169 5.69 -53.57 -8.48
CA SER A 169 5.55 -52.19 -8.93
C SER A 169 4.11 -51.90 -9.33
N PHE A 170 3.57 -50.78 -8.87
CA PHE A 170 2.29 -50.21 -9.31
C PHE A 170 2.49 -48.74 -9.72
N SER A 171 1.77 -48.30 -10.74
CA SER A 171 1.68 -46.89 -11.12
C SER A 171 0.25 -46.50 -11.50
N PHE A 172 -0.08 -45.22 -11.31
CA PHE A 172 -1.36 -44.62 -11.68
C PHE A 172 -1.19 -43.14 -12.03
N GLY A 173 -1.96 -42.67 -13.02
CA GLY A 173 -1.91 -41.29 -13.53
C GLY A 173 -0.82 -41.12 -14.58
N ASP A 174 -1.18 -41.28 -15.86
CA ASP A 174 -0.28 -41.10 -17.00
C ASP A 174 -0.71 -39.93 -17.91
N GLY A 175 -1.76 -39.18 -17.53
CA GLY A 175 -2.32 -38.05 -18.29
C GLY A 175 -2.46 -36.78 -17.42
N PRO A 176 -2.63 -35.60 -18.06
CA PRO A 176 -2.97 -34.34 -17.39
C PRO A 176 -4.21 -34.48 -16.49
N LEU A 177 -4.34 -33.62 -15.48
CA LEU A 177 -5.51 -33.64 -14.61
C LEU A 177 -6.76 -33.15 -15.36
N GLU A 178 -6.66 -32.14 -16.23
CA GLU A 178 -7.74 -31.65 -17.11
C GLU A 178 -8.41 -32.74 -17.96
N ASP A 179 -7.65 -33.77 -18.35
CA ASP A 179 -8.16 -34.90 -19.15
C ASP A 179 -9.03 -35.87 -18.35
N GLN A 180 -9.03 -35.79 -17.02
CA GLN A 180 -9.92 -36.62 -16.22
C GLN A 180 -11.34 -36.08 -16.28
N SER A 181 -12.32 -36.98 -16.29
CA SER A 181 -13.75 -36.63 -16.31
C SER A 181 -14.20 -35.73 -15.15
N LEU A 182 -13.42 -35.67 -14.06
CA LEU A 182 -13.69 -34.82 -12.89
C LEU A 182 -13.29 -33.35 -13.10
N TYR A 183 -12.44 -33.05 -14.08
CA TYR A 183 -11.85 -31.71 -14.29
C TYR A 183 -12.23 -31.08 -15.64
N GLN A 184 -13.24 -31.64 -16.32
CA GLN A 184 -13.75 -31.08 -17.59
C GLN A 184 -14.22 -29.62 -17.46
N ASN A 185 -14.61 -29.18 -16.26
CA ASN A 185 -15.09 -27.82 -16.01
C ASN A 185 -13.98 -26.75 -15.95
N ILE A 186 -12.72 -27.16 -15.99
CA ILE A 186 -11.56 -26.25 -15.95
C ILE A 186 -10.63 -26.51 -17.13
N ARG A 187 -11.11 -27.22 -18.15
CA ARG A 187 -10.32 -27.49 -19.36
C ARG A 187 -10.29 -26.23 -20.21
N ASP A 188 -9.15 -25.93 -20.80
CA ASP A 188 -8.91 -24.84 -21.76
C ASP A 188 -8.17 -25.47 -22.95
N THR A 189 -8.90 -25.68 -24.05
CA THR A 189 -8.43 -26.48 -25.20
C THR A 189 -7.47 -25.72 -26.11
N ASP A 190 -7.61 -24.41 -26.25
CA ASP A 190 -6.83 -23.57 -27.18
C ASP A 190 -5.87 -22.59 -26.51
N LYS A 191 -5.93 -22.48 -25.18
CA LYS A 191 -4.95 -21.83 -24.29
C LYS A 191 -4.97 -20.31 -24.36
N ASP A 192 -6.15 -19.73 -24.53
CA ASP A 192 -6.33 -18.28 -24.45
C ASP A 192 -6.74 -17.79 -23.05
N GLY A 193 -7.00 -18.72 -22.12
CA GLY A 193 -7.40 -18.46 -20.76
C GLY A 193 -8.90 -18.62 -20.50
N LEU A 194 -9.72 -18.83 -21.54
CA LEU A 194 -11.11 -19.23 -21.40
C LEU A 194 -11.22 -20.74 -21.13
N THR A 195 -12.22 -21.13 -20.34
CA THR A 195 -12.51 -22.55 -20.12
C THR A 195 -13.48 -23.05 -21.19
N ASP A 196 -13.27 -24.27 -21.70
CA ASP A 196 -14.16 -24.94 -22.67
C ASP A 196 -15.64 -24.85 -22.23
N VAL A 197 -15.89 -24.94 -20.92
CA VAL A 197 -17.25 -24.90 -20.36
C VAL A 197 -17.83 -23.49 -20.38
N PHE A 198 -17.04 -22.46 -20.12
CA PHE A 198 -17.48 -21.07 -20.25
C PHE A 198 -17.73 -20.75 -21.72
N GLU A 199 -16.84 -21.14 -22.62
CA GLU A 199 -16.95 -20.89 -24.05
C GLU A 199 -18.17 -21.57 -24.65
N LEU A 200 -18.33 -22.87 -24.41
CA LEU A 200 -19.52 -23.60 -24.84
C LEU A 200 -20.80 -23.11 -24.15
N GLY A 201 -20.69 -22.60 -22.93
CA GLY A 201 -21.78 -22.00 -22.17
C GLY A 201 -22.30 -20.71 -22.80
N HIS A 202 -21.40 -19.91 -23.35
CA HIS A 202 -21.66 -18.59 -23.93
C HIS A 202 -21.49 -18.55 -25.46
N SER A 203 -21.52 -19.70 -26.13
CA SER A 203 -21.41 -19.81 -27.60
C SER A 203 -20.13 -19.24 -28.23
N LEU A 204 -19.04 -19.19 -27.46
CA LEU A 204 -17.66 -18.94 -27.93
C LEU A 204 -17.04 -20.24 -28.49
N ASP A 205 -15.87 -20.18 -29.13
CA ASP A 205 -15.24 -21.34 -29.76
C ASP A 205 -14.00 -21.80 -28.98
N ALA A 206 -14.17 -22.87 -28.20
CA ALA A 206 -13.12 -23.60 -27.46
C ALA A 206 -11.95 -24.17 -28.29
N ASN A 207 -11.78 -23.75 -29.54
CA ASN A 207 -10.65 -24.08 -30.40
C ASN A 207 -10.06 -22.85 -31.12
N ASP A 208 -10.59 -21.65 -30.90
CA ASP A 208 -10.14 -20.39 -31.47
C ASP A 208 -9.56 -19.44 -30.40
N PRO A 209 -8.24 -19.42 -30.18
CA PRO A 209 -7.62 -18.66 -29.10
C PRO A 209 -7.63 -17.14 -29.30
N SER A 210 -8.35 -16.64 -30.31
CA SER A 210 -8.49 -15.21 -30.56
C SER A 210 -9.73 -14.61 -29.92
N ASP A 211 -10.71 -15.42 -29.52
CA ASP A 211 -11.96 -14.94 -28.96
C ASP A 211 -11.85 -14.52 -27.48
N GLY A 212 -10.88 -15.03 -26.72
CA GLY A 212 -10.60 -14.52 -25.36
C GLY A 212 -10.31 -13.02 -25.26
N LEU A 213 -9.78 -12.40 -26.31
CA LEU A 213 -9.51 -10.95 -26.35
C LEU A 213 -10.55 -10.13 -27.14
N LEU A 214 -11.64 -10.76 -27.58
CA LEU A 214 -12.74 -10.06 -28.24
C LEU A 214 -13.73 -9.54 -27.20
N ASP A 215 -14.41 -8.45 -27.57
CA ASP A 215 -15.54 -7.85 -26.87
C ASP A 215 -16.78 -8.16 -27.72
N ASN A 216 -17.56 -9.16 -27.31
CA ASN A 216 -18.59 -9.76 -28.16
C ASN A 216 -19.90 -8.98 -28.19
N ASP A 217 -20.26 -8.32 -27.09
CA ASP A 217 -21.48 -7.51 -26.97
C ASP A 217 -21.23 -6.00 -27.09
N GLY A 218 -19.97 -5.58 -27.12
CA GLY A 218 -19.55 -4.21 -27.38
C GLY A 218 -19.68 -3.29 -26.17
N ASP A 219 -19.65 -3.85 -24.96
CA ASP A 219 -19.76 -3.09 -23.71
C ASP A 219 -18.40 -2.50 -23.26
N GLY A 220 -17.29 -2.98 -23.84
CA GLY A 220 -15.93 -2.55 -23.56
C GLY A 220 -15.08 -3.54 -22.75
N LEU A 221 -15.61 -4.70 -22.35
CA LEU A 221 -14.88 -5.79 -21.71
C LEU A 221 -14.49 -6.87 -22.73
N ASP A 222 -13.33 -7.50 -22.53
CA ASP A 222 -12.98 -8.70 -23.29
C ASP A 222 -13.57 -9.97 -22.64
N ASN A 223 -13.89 -10.98 -23.45
CA ASN A 223 -14.51 -12.23 -23.00
C ASN A 223 -13.75 -12.91 -21.83
N LEU A 224 -12.42 -12.76 -21.81
CA LEU A 224 -11.56 -13.25 -20.73
C LEU A 224 -11.81 -12.51 -19.41
N THR A 225 -11.97 -11.19 -19.47
CA THR A 225 -12.34 -10.36 -18.33
C THR A 225 -13.74 -10.71 -17.85
N GLU A 226 -14.68 -10.95 -18.77
CA GLU A 226 -16.03 -11.36 -18.43
C GLU A 226 -16.10 -12.73 -17.74
N GLN A 227 -15.29 -13.70 -18.18
CA GLN A 227 -15.15 -14.98 -17.46
C GLN A 227 -14.71 -14.78 -16.01
N ARG A 228 -13.76 -13.86 -15.78
CA ARG A 228 -13.26 -13.56 -14.43
C ARG A 228 -14.32 -12.90 -13.56
N LEU A 229 -15.12 -12.01 -14.15
CA LEU A 229 -16.25 -11.35 -13.50
C LEU A 229 -17.46 -12.27 -13.35
N ARG A 230 -17.48 -13.37 -14.11
CA ARG A 230 -18.60 -14.31 -14.26
C ARG A 230 -19.83 -13.70 -14.94
N SER A 231 -19.66 -12.58 -15.64
CA SER A 231 -20.67 -12.00 -16.51
C SER A 231 -20.84 -12.82 -17.80
N ASP A 232 -21.92 -12.53 -18.55
CA ASP A 232 -22.25 -13.15 -19.82
C ASP A 232 -21.64 -12.35 -20.99
N PRO A 233 -20.64 -12.90 -21.71
CA PRO A 233 -19.93 -12.24 -22.80
C PRO A 233 -20.75 -11.97 -24.06
N ASN A 234 -22.07 -12.09 -23.99
CA ASN A 234 -22.98 -11.73 -25.06
C ASN A 234 -24.09 -10.80 -24.59
N GLN A 235 -24.01 -10.28 -23.36
CA GLN A 235 -24.97 -9.39 -22.76
C GLN A 235 -24.25 -8.26 -22.03
N ALA A 236 -24.28 -7.08 -22.63
CA ALA A 236 -23.66 -5.89 -22.05
C ALA A 236 -24.17 -5.53 -20.64
N ASP A 237 -25.28 -6.11 -20.18
CA ASP A 237 -25.89 -5.96 -18.85
C ASP A 237 -26.37 -7.37 -18.44
N SER A 238 -25.53 -8.06 -17.66
CA SER A 238 -25.65 -9.49 -17.37
C SER A 238 -26.78 -9.83 -16.42
N ASP A 239 -27.08 -8.97 -15.45
CA ASP A 239 -28.13 -9.21 -14.44
C ASP A 239 -29.44 -8.44 -14.70
N GLY A 240 -29.44 -7.56 -15.70
CA GLY A 240 -30.60 -6.87 -16.23
C GLY A 240 -31.07 -5.71 -15.36
N ASP A 241 -30.17 -5.08 -14.61
CA ASP A 241 -30.48 -3.97 -13.71
C ASP A 241 -30.39 -2.57 -14.35
N LEU A 242 -30.07 -2.54 -15.65
CA LEU A 242 -29.88 -1.39 -16.53
C LEU A 242 -28.50 -0.73 -16.45
N VAL A 243 -27.53 -1.34 -15.78
CA VAL A 243 -26.13 -0.95 -15.78
C VAL A 243 -25.33 -1.95 -16.61
N SER A 244 -24.29 -1.50 -17.32
CA SER A 244 -23.48 -2.41 -18.12
C SER A 244 -22.35 -3.05 -17.30
N ASP A 245 -21.95 -4.26 -17.66
CA ASP A 245 -20.93 -5.04 -16.93
C ASP A 245 -19.59 -4.28 -16.86
N PHE A 246 -19.23 -3.57 -17.94
CA PHE A 246 -18.12 -2.63 -17.95
C PHE A 246 -18.19 -1.58 -16.84
N TRP A 247 -19.34 -0.95 -16.66
CA TRP A 247 -19.52 0.11 -15.66
C TRP A 247 -19.48 -0.47 -14.24
N GLU A 248 -20.07 -1.64 -14.05
CA GLU A 248 -20.04 -2.34 -12.77
C GLU A 248 -18.63 -2.76 -12.37
N GLN A 249 -17.86 -3.34 -13.30
CA GLN A 249 -16.45 -3.67 -13.09
C GLN A 249 -15.62 -2.42 -12.74
N ARG A 250 -15.83 -1.33 -13.47
CA ARG A 250 -15.08 -0.07 -13.29
C ARG A 250 -15.33 0.56 -11.92
N TYR A 251 -16.56 0.46 -11.41
CA TYR A 251 -16.97 1.06 -10.14
C TYR A 251 -17.00 0.06 -8.96
N GLY A 252 -16.73 -1.22 -9.22
CA GLY A 252 -16.58 -2.24 -8.20
C GLY A 252 -17.89 -2.86 -7.69
N SER A 253 -18.98 -2.77 -8.46
CA SER A 253 -20.20 -3.55 -8.22
C SER A 253 -20.13 -4.94 -8.88
N ASP A 254 -21.04 -5.84 -8.51
CA ASP A 254 -21.05 -7.22 -9.01
C ASP A 254 -22.01 -7.35 -10.19
N PRO A 255 -21.52 -7.56 -11.43
CA PRO A 255 -22.35 -7.61 -12.66
C PRO A 255 -23.30 -8.80 -12.75
N ASN A 256 -23.39 -9.60 -11.69
CA ASN A 256 -24.29 -10.73 -11.56
C ASN A 256 -25.28 -10.54 -10.41
N ASN A 257 -25.33 -9.34 -9.81
CA ASN A 257 -26.17 -9.05 -8.66
C ASN A 257 -26.83 -7.67 -8.76
N LYS A 258 -27.99 -7.65 -9.42
CA LYS A 258 -28.90 -6.51 -9.62
C LYS A 258 -29.30 -5.65 -8.41
N ASN A 259 -28.93 -6.09 -7.20
CA ASN A 259 -29.17 -5.41 -5.93
C ASN A 259 -27.93 -4.63 -5.47
N VAL A 260 -26.80 -4.74 -6.16
CA VAL A 260 -25.54 -4.07 -5.84
C VAL A 260 -25.22 -3.22 -7.05
N LYS A 261 -25.68 -1.98 -7.01
CA LYS A 261 -25.51 -1.07 -8.14
C LYS A 261 -24.26 -0.22 -7.97
N PRO A 262 -23.58 0.15 -9.06
CA PRO A 262 -22.55 1.15 -8.98
C PRO A 262 -23.19 2.53 -8.87
N PHE A 263 -22.53 3.42 -8.14
CA PHE A 263 -22.97 4.80 -7.93
C PHE A 263 -23.41 5.45 -9.24
N SER A 264 -24.69 5.83 -9.28
CA SER A 264 -25.23 6.57 -10.41
C SER A 264 -25.21 8.07 -10.10
N PHE A 265 -24.98 8.91 -11.11
CA PHE A 265 -25.16 10.37 -10.97
C PHE A 265 -26.48 10.84 -11.58
N THR A 266 -27.46 9.96 -11.72
CA THR A 266 -28.80 10.31 -12.22
C THR A 266 -29.65 11.00 -11.16
N ASN A 267 -30.87 11.44 -11.51
CA ASN A 267 -31.78 11.94 -10.50
C ASN A 267 -32.23 10.81 -9.57
N PRO A 268 -32.25 11.03 -8.25
CA PRO A 268 -32.69 10.02 -7.31
C PRO A 268 -34.18 9.73 -7.56
N PRO A 269 -34.66 8.49 -7.38
CA PRO A 269 -36.07 8.17 -7.45
C PRO A 269 -36.89 9.14 -6.61
N ALA A 270 -38.07 9.53 -7.12
CA ALA A 270 -38.90 10.54 -6.45
C ALA A 270 -39.21 10.15 -5.00
N GLY A 271 -38.69 10.93 -4.04
CA GLY A 271 -38.86 10.70 -2.60
C GLY A 271 -37.68 10.03 -1.89
N SER A 272 -36.58 9.78 -2.60
CA SER A 272 -35.29 9.38 -2.04
C SER A 272 -34.32 10.56 -1.98
N PHE A 273 -33.36 10.49 -1.06
CA PHE A 273 -32.31 11.49 -0.83
C PHE A 273 -30.99 10.76 -0.97
N GLU A 274 -30.09 11.28 -1.82
CA GLU A 274 -28.75 10.71 -1.96
C GLU A 274 -28.72 9.21 -2.31
N ASP A 275 -29.73 8.71 -3.04
CA ASP A 275 -29.92 7.33 -3.53
C ASP A 275 -30.23 7.42 -5.04
N PHE A 276 -29.19 7.56 -5.85
CA PHE A 276 -29.23 7.95 -7.25
C PHE A 276 -29.35 6.75 -8.17
N ASP A 277 -28.92 5.57 -7.73
CA ASP A 277 -29.08 4.28 -8.41
C ASP A 277 -30.38 3.53 -8.02
N GLY A 278 -31.04 3.98 -6.96
CA GLY A 278 -32.36 3.53 -6.52
C GLY A 278 -32.34 2.16 -5.85
N ASP A 279 -31.21 1.74 -5.29
CA ASP A 279 -31.06 0.46 -4.61
C ASP A 279 -31.56 0.50 -3.14
N GLY A 280 -31.78 1.71 -2.60
CA GLY A 280 -32.29 1.96 -1.26
C GLY A 280 -31.22 2.22 -0.20
N LEU A 281 -29.94 2.19 -0.58
CA LEU A 281 -28.85 2.74 0.19
C LEU A 281 -28.54 4.16 -0.28
N SER A 282 -27.74 4.89 0.50
CA SER A 282 -27.30 6.22 0.07
C SER A 282 -25.99 6.07 -0.71
N ASP A 283 -25.89 6.61 -1.93
CA ASP A 283 -24.64 6.56 -2.71
C ASP A 283 -23.51 7.28 -1.99
N VAL A 284 -23.82 8.27 -1.14
CA VAL A 284 -22.80 8.89 -0.30
C VAL A 284 -22.27 7.85 0.68
N TRP A 285 -23.14 7.09 1.35
CA TRP A 285 -22.76 6.04 2.31
C TRP A 285 -22.17 4.79 1.67
N GLU A 286 -22.61 4.43 0.48
CA GLU A 286 -22.03 3.30 -0.24
C GLU A 286 -20.74 3.69 -0.93
N TYR A 287 -20.57 4.93 -1.41
CA TYR A 287 -19.24 5.38 -1.82
C TYR A 287 -18.27 5.32 -0.63
N LEU A 288 -18.81 5.49 0.58
CA LEU A 288 -18.14 5.38 1.85
C LEU A 288 -17.81 3.88 2.17
N GLU A 289 -18.72 2.92 1.98
CA GLU A 289 -18.60 1.50 2.38
C GLU A 289 -18.40 0.49 1.23
N LYS A 290 -18.27 0.95 -0.02
CA LYS A 290 -18.49 0.21 -1.30
C LYS A 290 -19.98 -0.05 -1.58
N SER A 291 -20.30 -0.32 -2.84
CA SER A 291 -21.64 -0.78 -3.25
C SER A 291 -21.97 -2.08 -2.52
N LEU A 292 -23.09 -2.06 -1.78
CA LEU A 292 -23.46 -3.15 -0.88
C LEU A 292 -24.88 -3.60 -1.16
N ASP A 293 -25.18 -4.86 -0.87
CA ASP A 293 -26.56 -5.34 -0.97
C ASP A 293 -27.33 -4.84 0.27
N PRO A 294 -28.39 -4.02 0.13
CA PRO A 294 -29.10 -3.43 1.26
C PRO A 294 -29.62 -4.46 2.28
N GLU A 295 -29.90 -5.70 1.82
CA GLU A 295 -30.45 -6.78 2.64
C GLU A 295 -29.38 -7.71 3.24
N LYS A 296 -28.09 -7.49 2.94
CA LYS A 296 -26.99 -8.30 3.52
C LYS A 296 -26.47 -7.70 4.83
N ASP A 297 -25.84 -8.59 5.58
CA ASP A 297 -25.15 -8.36 6.85
C ASP A 297 -23.73 -8.90 6.61
N GLU A 298 -22.79 -8.01 6.31
CA GLU A 298 -21.45 -8.38 5.80
C GLU A 298 -20.53 -8.91 6.91
N ASP A 299 -20.67 -8.41 8.14
CA ASP A 299 -19.86 -8.81 9.30
C ASP A 299 -20.54 -9.82 10.24
N LEU A 300 -21.81 -10.14 9.98
CA LEU A 300 -22.65 -11.09 10.71
C LEU A 300 -22.95 -10.68 12.15
N ASP A 301 -23.03 -9.37 12.42
CA ASP A 301 -23.39 -8.82 13.73
C ASP A 301 -24.91 -8.82 14.00
N GLY A 302 -25.72 -9.08 12.96
CA GLY A 302 -27.18 -9.15 13.01
C GLY A 302 -27.90 -7.90 12.50
N PHE A 303 -27.18 -6.90 12.00
CA PHE A 303 -27.72 -5.72 11.33
C PHE A 303 -27.44 -5.82 9.83
N VAL A 304 -28.43 -5.45 9.01
CA VAL A 304 -28.27 -5.41 7.55
C VAL A 304 -27.82 -4.02 7.10
N ASN A 305 -27.18 -3.91 5.95
CA ASN A 305 -26.60 -2.67 5.42
C ASN A 305 -27.57 -1.48 5.40
N ASP A 306 -28.86 -1.66 5.08
CA ASP A 306 -29.89 -0.61 5.19
C ASP A 306 -30.05 -0.09 6.64
N THR A 307 -30.04 -1.02 7.60
CA THR A 307 -30.09 -0.66 9.02
C THR A 307 -28.79 0.02 9.45
N GLU A 308 -27.65 -0.45 8.98
CA GLU A 308 -26.34 0.12 9.30
C GLU A 308 -26.14 1.52 8.74
N LEU A 309 -26.57 1.77 7.50
CA LEU A 309 -26.71 3.10 6.91
C LEU A 309 -27.51 4.03 7.81
N PHE A 310 -28.69 3.57 8.24
CA PHE A 310 -29.56 4.36 9.11
C PHE A 310 -28.88 4.73 10.43
N TRP A 311 -28.10 3.82 11.01
CA TRP A 311 -27.37 4.10 12.24
C TRP A 311 -26.03 4.80 12.01
N GLY A 312 -25.47 4.77 10.80
CA GLY A 312 -24.11 5.22 10.50
C GLY A 312 -23.03 4.30 11.04
N THR A 313 -23.30 2.98 11.07
CA THR A 313 -22.33 1.96 11.50
C THR A 313 -21.49 1.44 10.33
N ASP A 314 -20.43 0.69 10.65
CA ASP A 314 -19.45 0.19 9.67
C ASP A 314 -19.78 -1.29 9.40
N PRO A 315 -20.25 -1.63 8.19
CA PRO A 315 -20.77 -2.96 7.86
C PRO A 315 -19.69 -4.06 7.83
N PHE A 316 -18.42 -3.70 8.02
CA PHE A 316 -17.31 -4.66 8.07
C PHE A 316 -16.66 -4.76 9.46
N ASP A 317 -17.13 -3.99 10.45
CA ASP A 317 -16.66 -4.05 11.84
C ASP A 317 -17.76 -4.55 12.75
N SER A 318 -17.75 -5.85 13.09
CA SER A 318 -18.72 -6.47 14.03
C SER A 318 -18.77 -5.85 15.45
N LEU A 319 -17.92 -4.87 15.75
CA LEU A 319 -17.94 -4.06 16.97
C LEU A 319 -18.52 -2.64 16.75
N SER A 320 -18.93 -2.32 15.53
CA SER A 320 -19.55 -1.09 15.07
C SER A 320 -21.03 -1.39 14.84
N TYR A 321 -21.80 -1.42 15.91
CA TYR A 321 -23.23 -1.69 15.86
C TYR A 321 -23.98 -0.69 16.75
N PRO A 322 -25.27 -0.40 16.45
CA PRO A 322 -26.04 0.52 17.27
C PRO A 322 -26.26 -0.06 18.68
N GLU A 323 -25.53 0.47 19.67
CA GLU A 323 -25.61 0.05 21.07
C GLU A 323 -26.06 1.19 21.99
N ILE A 324 -27.14 0.96 22.74
CA ILE A 324 -27.58 1.85 23.81
C ILE A 324 -27.58 1.09 25.13
N ASP A 325 -26.81 1.57 26.11
CA ASP A 325 -26.85 1.05 27.47
C ASP A 325 -27.48 2.02 28.45
N VAL A 326 -28.36 1.47 29.28
CA VAL A 326 -28.95 2.17 30.42
C VAL A 326 -28.72 1.33 31.67
N THR A 327 -27.77 1.73 32.50
CA THR A 327 -27.41 1.02 33.74
C THR A 327 -27.79 1.85 34.97
N GLN A 328 -28.60 1.29 35.87
CA GLN A 328 -28.91 1.92 37.15
C GLN A 328 -27.94 1.47 38.25
N GLN A 329 -27.36 2.43 38.98
CA GLN A 329 -26.63 2.18 40.23
C GLN A 329 -27.16 3.09 41.34
N GLY A 330 -27.92 2.51 42.27
CA GLY A 330 -28.58 3.27 43.34
C GLY A 330 -29.60 4.26 42.79
N SER A 331 -29.43 5.55 43.09
CA SER A 331 -30.26 6.64 42.57
C SER A 331 -29.73 7.26 41.28
N ARG A 332 -28.67 6.70 40.67
CA ARG A 332 -28.12 7.18 39.39
C ARG A 332 -28.41 6.22 38.26
N ILE A 333 -28.71 6.78 37.11
CA ILE A 333 -28.74 6.11 35.81
C ILE A 333 -27.50 6.56 35.04
N TYR A 334 -26.75 5.60 34.54
CA TYR A 334 -25.66 5.76 33.62
C TYR A 334 -26.16 5.39 32.22
N LEU A 335 -25.88 6.26 31.27
CA LEU A 335 -26.27 6.13 29.89
C LEU A 335 -25.02 6.03 29.04
N ARG A 336 -25.05 5.16 28.04
CA ARG A 336 -24.05 5.08 26.97
C ARG A 336 -24.79 4.97 25.65
N TRP A 337 -24.43 5.79 24.67
CA TRP A 337 -24.96 5.71 23.31
C TRP A 337 -23.85 6.02 22.31
N PRO A 338 -23.99 5.62 21.03
CA PRO A 338 -22.91 5.74 20.05
C PRO A 338 -22.53 7.21 19.81
N ASP A 339 -21.23 7.44 19.59
CA ASP A 339 -20.68 8.69 19.08
C ASP A 339 -20.10 8.37 17.70
N LEU A 340 -20.96 8.48 16.68
CA LEU A 340 -20.64 8.10 15.31
C LEU A 340 -20.25 9.35 14.53
N LEU A 341 -19.17 9.21 13.76
CA LEU A 341 -18.56 10.33 13.06
C LEU A 341 -19.58 10.96 12.09
N TYR A 342 -19.82 12.26 12.23
CA TYR A 342 -20.73 13.06 11.39
C TYR A 342 -22.24 12.75 11.51
N ARG A 343 -22.65 11.92 12.50
CA ARG A 343 -24.05 11.68 12.86
C ARG A 343 -24.32 12.21 14.28
N ASP A 344 -25.07 13.30 14.38
CA ASP A 344 -25.47 13.89 15.66
C ASP A 344 -26.70 13.19 16.22
N PHE A 345 -26.58 12.62 17.42
CA PHE A 345 -27.70 12.02 18.15
C PHE A 345 -28.05 12.79 19.42
N ASP A 346 -29.32 13.13 19.58
CA ASP A 346 -29.90 13.62 20.82
C ASP A 346 -30.49 12.45 21.63
N PHE A 347 -29.90 12.20 22.80
CA PHE A 347 -30.49 11.27 23.75
C PHE A 347 -31.56 12.01 24.58
N GLU A 348 -32.83 11.69 24.38
CA GLU A 348 -33.93 12.34 25.08
C GLU A 348 -34.62 11.43 26.10
N LYS A 349 -35.19 12.06 27.13
CA LYS A 349 -36.02 11.39 28.14
C LYS A 349 -37.42 11.97 28.18
N SER A 350 -38.38 11.11 28.50
CA SER A 350 -39.77 11.47 28.77
C SER A 350 -40.30 10.75 30.01
N VAL A 351 -41.24 11.39 30.71
CA VAL A 351 -41.96 10.77 31.84
C VAL A 351 -43.41 10.39 31.51
N ASN A 352 -43.87 10.71 30.30
CA ASN A 352 -45.26 10.55 29.88
C ASN A 352 -45.45 10.19 28.39
N LEU A 353 -44.35 9.98 27.64
CA LEU A 353 -44.32 9.74 26.18
C LEU A 353 -44.78 10.91 25.30
N ALA A 354 -45.16 12.05 25.89
CA ALA A 354 -45.63 13.22 25.16
C ALA A 354 -44.61 14.36 25.16
N ASP A 355 -43.94 14.58 26.30
CA ASP A 355 -42.95 15.63 26.48
C ASP A 355 -41.56 15.00 26.55
N TRP A 356 -40.68 15.36 25.62
CA TRP A 356 -39.29 14.89 25.55
C TRP A 356 -38.31 15.99 25.90
N THR A 357 -37.20 15.62 26.52
CA THR A 357 -36.14 16.55 26.96
C THR A 357 -34.78 15.91 26.76
N ALA A 358 -33.85 16.62 26.11
CA ALA A 358 -32.48 16.17 25.90
C ALA A 358 -31.73 15.89 27.21
N VAL A 359 -30.82 14.92 27.16
CA VAL A 359 -29.89 14.52 28.21
C VAL A 359 -28.48 14.87 27.76
N ALA A 360 -27.77 15.68 28.56
CA ALA A 360 -26.38 16.01 28.27
C ALA A 360 -25.47 14.78 28.43
N GLY A 361 -24.50 14.63 27.54
CA GLY A 361 -23.47 13.60 27.57
C GLY A 361 -22.08 14.14 27.28
N ASP A 362 -21.06 13.46 27.79
CA ASP A 362 -19.64 13.69 27.49
C ASP A 362 -19.15 12.57 26.56
N VAL A 363 -18.31 12.92 25.58
CA VAL A 363 -17.66 11.96 24.67
C VAL A 363 -16.61 11.13 25.40
N ALA A 364 -16.66 9.80 25.26
CA ALA A 364 -15.72 8.85 25.85
C ALA A 364 -15.48 7.64 24.93
N GLY A 365 -14.47 7.72 24.04
CA GLY A 365 -14.18 6.67 23.07
C GLY A 365 -15.15 6.74 21.88
N ARG A 366 -15.75 5.60 21.49
CA ARG A 366 -16.78 5.49 20.43
C ARG A 366 -18.21 5.81 20.93
N PHE A 367 -18.34 6.38 22.12
CA PHE A 367 -19.64 6.57 22.78
C PHE A 367 -19.72 7.91 23.48
N HIS A 368 -20.92 8.47 23.50
CA HIS A 368 -21.30 9.44 24.53
C HIS A 368 -21.68 8.71 25.81
N THR A 369 -21.38 9.34 26.95
CA THR A 369 -21.80 8.89 28.26
C THR A 369 -22.55 9.98 28.99
N GLY A 370 -23.71 9.62 29.56
CA GLY A 370 -24.57 10.54 30.30
C GLY A 370 -24.88 10.02 31.69
N THR A 371 -25.19 10.93 32.62
CA THR A 371 -25.71 10.52 33.93
C THR A 371 -26.98 11.29 34.30
N LEU A 372 -27.94 10.56 34.87
CA LEU A 372 -29.20 11.11 35.36
C LEU A 372 -29.42 10.70 36.82
N ASP A 373 -29.89 11.62 37.64
CA ASP A 373 -30.32 11.30 39.00
C ASP A 373 -31.83 10.96 39.00
N LEU A 374 -32.18 9.80 39.56
CA LEU A 374 -33.56 9.40 39.79
C LEU A 374 -34.16 10.26 40.92
N PRO A 375 -35.34 10.87 40.72
CA PRO A 375 -36.02 11.58 41.78
C PRO A 375 -36.44 10.63 42.91
N ALA A 376 -36.54 11.16 44.12
CA ALA A 376 -36.77 10.39 45.36
C ALA A 376 -38.13 9.65 45.38
N GLU A 377 -39.08 10.02 44.52
CA GLU A 377 -40.37 9.35 44.35
C GLU A 377 -40.56 9.01 42.86
N VAL A 378 -40.54 7.72 42.52
CA VAL A 378 -40.77 7.23 41.16
C VAL A 378 -42.21 6.76 41.04
N GLU A 379 -43.17 7.69 40.87
CA GLU A 379 -44.56 7.32 40.53
C GLU A 379 -44.75 7.02 39.03
N ASN A 380 -43.85 7.52 38.16
CA ASN A 380 -43.98 7.41 36.71
C ASN A 380 -42.83 6.59 36.08
N LYS A 381 -43.15 5.83 35.03
CA LYS A 381 -42.15 5.18 34.17
C LYS A 381 -41.39 6.26 33.39
N TRP A 382 -40.08 6.15 33.32
CA TRP A 382 -39.26 6.96 32.43
C TRP A 382 -39.08 6.21 31.11
N PHE A 383 -39.13 6.96 30.03
CA PHE A 383 -38.92 6.50 28.67
C PHE A 383 -37.72 7.24 28.12
N PHE A 384 -36.92 6.54 27.35
CA PHE A 384 -35.75 7.09 26.69
C PHE A 384 -35.89 6.83 25.21
N HIS A 385 -35.46 7.79 24.40
CA HIS A 385 -35.24 7.58 22.99
C HIS A 385 -33.86 8.12 22.64
N LEU A 386 -33.28 7.57 21.59
CA LEU A 386 -32.18 8.19 20.89
C LEU A 386 -32.78 8.71 19.58
N ASN A 387 -32.72 10.02 19.37
CA ASN A 387 -33.16 10.64 18.13
C ASN A 387 -31.93 11.07 17.36
N MET A 388 -31.88 10.76 16.07
CA MET A 388 -31.06 11.55 15.17
C MET A 388 -31.67 12.95 15.10
N LYS A 389 -30.82 13.97 15.04
CA LYS A 389 -31.22 15.38 15.10
C LYS A 389 -31.94 15.89 13.82
N ASP A 390 -32.24 14.98 12.90
CA ASP A 390 -32.54 15.23 11.49
C ASP A 390 -33.97 14.75 11.10
N ASP A 391 -34.74 15.64 10.47
CA ASP A 391 -36.21 15.75 10.61
C ASP A 391 -37.05 15.01 9.53
N LEU A 392 -36.65 13.82 9.01
CA LEU A 392 -37.48 13.05 8.06
C LEU A 392 -37.43 11.50 8.26
N PRO A 393 -38.51 10.77 7.89
CA PRO A 393 -38.53 9.30 7.93
C PRO A 393 -37.62 8.74 6.83
N GLY A 394 -36.47 8.19 7.22
CA GLY A 394 -35.39 7.77 6.32
C GLY A 394 -34.00 8.14 6.83
N GLY A 395 -33.88 8.95 7.89
CA GLY A 395 -32.62 9.14 8.63
C GLY A 395 -31.62 10.14 8.03
N ILE A 396 -31.93 10.74 6.88
CA ILE A 396 -31.11 11.77 6.23
C ILE A 396 -31.87 13.09 6.32
N GLY A 397 -31.50 13.97 7.25
CA GLY A 397 -32.11 15.30 7.38
C GLY A 397 -31.52 16.25 6.36
N ASP A 398 -32.36 16.80 5.51
CA ASP A 398 -32.01 17.83 4.53
C ASP A 398 -32.50 19.18 5.11
N SER A 399 -31.57 19.89 5.74
CA SER A 399 -31.88 21.07 6.57
C SER A 399 -32.24 22.30 5.74
N ASP A 400 -31.81 22.37 4.49
CA ASP A 400 -32.05 23.53 3.60
C ASP A 400 -32.88 23.20 2.35
N GLY A 401 -33.18 21.93 2.11
CA GLY A 401 -34.08 21.45 1.08
C GLY A 401 -33.41 21.28 -0.29
N ASP A 402 -32.09 21.09 -0.35
CA ASP A 402 -31.32 20.92 -1.59
C ASP A 402 -31.17 19.46 -2.06
N HIS A 403 -31.76 18.53 -1.31
CA HIS A 403 -31.70 17.08 -1.50
C HIS A 403 -30.33 16.43 -1.22
N LEU A 404 -29.45 17.13 -0.52
CA LEU A 404 -28.26 16.61 0.14
C LEU A 404 -28.51 16.55 1.66
N GLY A 405 -27.99 15.53 2.33
CA GLY A 405 -28.15 15.35 3.75
C GLY A 405 -27.17 16.19 4.56
N SER A 406 -27.65 16.77 5.66
CA SER A 406 -26.85 17.54 6.65
C SER A 406 -25.55 16.84 7.06
N TRP A 407 -25.58 15.52 7.11
CA TRP A 407 -24.42 14.69 7.44
C TRP A 407 -23.38 14.62 6.30
N ALA A 408 -23.81 14.49 5.06
CA ALA A 408 -22.95 14.47 3.88
C ALA A 408 -22.35 15.86 3.70
N GLU A 409 -23.14 16.91 3.92
CA GLU A 409 -22.65 18.28 3.95
C GLU A 409 -21.56 18.47 5.00
N ASN A 410 -21.79 18.03 6.25
CA ASN A 410 -20.78 18.10 7.30
C ASN A 410 -19.52 17.29 6.97
N LEU A 411 -19.67 16.14 6.33
CA LEU A 411 -18.57 15.29 5.87
C LEU A 411 -17.73 15.99 4.79
N PHE A 412 -18.38 16.71 3.87
CA PHE A 412 -17.72 17.43 2.77
C PHE A 412 -17.36 18.89 3.09
N GLY A 413 -17.69 19.36 4.31
CA GLY A 413 -17.42 20.72 4.77
C GLY A 413 -18.35 21.78 4.15
N LEU A 414 -19.54 21.37 3.74
CA LEU A 414 -20.59 22.19 3.14
C LEU A 414 -21.55 22.73 4.22
N SER A 415 -22.32 23.75 3.86
CA SER A 415 -23.21 24.46 4.78
C SER A 415 -24.60 23.82 4.81
N ASN A 416 -24.88 23.08 5.88
CA ASN A 416 -26.19 22.46 6.15
C ASN A 416 -27.38 23.40 6.42
N ILE A 417 -27.30 24.66 6.01
CA ILE A 417 -28.37 25.65 6.14
C ILE A 417 -28.50 26.54 4.89
N GLN A 418 -27.68 26.28 3.87
CA GLN A 418 -27.68 27.03 2.62
C GLN A 418 -27.63 26.04 1.47
N THR A 419 -28.68 26.04 0.65
CA THR A 419 -28.80 25.18 -0.53
C THR A 419 -27.67 25.35 -1.58
N GLU A 420 -26.74 26.29 -1.37
CA GLU A 420 -25.63 26.61 -2.28
C GLU A 420 -24.40 27.16 -1.53
N SER A 421 -23.49 26.31 -1.06
CA SER A 421 -22.24 26.75 -0.39
C SER A 421 -21.25 27.46 -1.34
N LEU A 422 -21.26 27.17 -2.65
CA LEU A 422 -20.26 27.68 -3.61
C LEU A 422 -20.78 28.67 -4.68
N TRP A 423 -22.07 29.01 -4.70
CA TRP A 423 -22.66 30.01 -5.63
C TRP A 423 -22.32 29.84 -7.13
N ASN A 424 -22.00 28.63 -7.58
CA ASN A 424 -21.70 28.35 -9.00
C ASN A 424 -22.78 27.45 -9.61
N GLN A 425 -23.31 27.89 -10.76
CA GLN A 425 -24.21 27.11 -11.62
C GLN A 425 -23.36 26.34 -12.63
N THR A 426 -23.68 25.07 -12.83
CA THR A 426 -23.05 24.31 -13.91
C THR A 426 -24.02 23.40 -14.64
N TRP A 427 -23.61 23.07 -15.85
CA TRP A 427 -24.31 22.25 -16.80
C TRP A 427 -23.74 20.83 -16.70
N VAL A 428 -24.62 19.88 -16.43
CA VAL A 428 -24.28 18.48 -16.23
C VAL A 428 -24.69 17.70 -17.46
N ASP A 429 -23.70 17.06 -18.06
CA ASP A 429 -23.85 16.08 -19.12
C ASP A 429 -23.83 14.70 -18.45
N ASP A 430 -25.00 14.07 -18.38
CA ASP A 430 -25.23 12.81 -17.68
C ASP A 430 -24.84 11.61 -18.53
N ASN A 431 -24.85 11.78 -19.86
CA ASN A 431 -24.66 10.70 -20.81
C ASN A 431 -23.30 10.78 -21.57
N GLY A 432 -22.55 11.87 -21.35
CA GLY A 432 -21.20 12.06 -21.90
C GLY A 432 -21.18 12.34 -23.41
N ASP A 433 -22.30 12.73 -24.02
CA ASP A 433 -22.38 13.01 -25.47
C ASP A 433 -21.87 14.41 -25.86
N GLY A 434 -21.44 15.20 -24.88
CA GLY A 434 -20.97 16.57 -25.04
C GLY A 434 -22.10 17.61 -25.07
N ILE A 435 -23.35 17.20 -24.79
CA ILE A 435 -24.53 18.06 -24.71
C ILE A 435 -25.03 18.03 -23.26
N PRO A 436 -25.08 19.19 -22.58
CA PRO A 436 -25.65 19.25 -21.24
C PRO A 436 -27.12 18.80 -21.19
N ASP A 437 -27.40 17.84 -20.31
CA ASP A 437 -28.73 17.28 -20.07
C ASP A 437 -29.52 18.13 -19.07
N ARG A 438 -28.84 18.66 -18.04
CA ARG A 438 -29.50 19.43 -16.97
C ARG A 438 -28.59 20.46 -16.30
N GLU A 439 -29.21 21.36 -15.56
CA GLU A 439 -28.54 22.29 -14.65
C GLU A 439 -28.50 21.68 -13.24
N GLU A 440 -27.33 21.71 -12.60
CA GLU A 440 -27.18 21.42 -11.17
C GLU A 440 -26.70 22.66 -10.41
N TYR A 441 -27.15 22.76 -9.16
CA TYR A 441 -26.94 23.89 -8.27
C TYR A 441 -26.24 23.43 -6.99
N GLY A 442 -25.43 24.32 -6.41
CA GLY A 442 -25.01 24.24 -5.01
C GLY A 442 -24.16 23.02 -4.63
N ASP A 443 -24.54 22.42 -3.51
CA ASP A 443 -23.73 21.44 -2.77
C ASP A 443 -23.83 20.03 -3.35
N ARG A 444 -24.92 19.77 -4.07
CA ARG A 444 -25.10 18.57 -4.89
C ARG A 444 -24.10 18.47 -6.05
N TYR A 445 -23.73 19.59 -6.69
CA TYR A 445 -22.66 19.58 -7.70
C TYR A 445 -21.31 19.22 -7.08
N LEU A 446 -21.02 19.74 -5.89
CA LEU A 446 -19.83 19.43 -5.12
C LEU A 446 -19.74 17.94 -4.80
N LEU A 447 -20.85 17.35 -4.34
CA LEU A 447 -20.95 15.91 -4.17
C LEU A 447 -20.62 15.19 -5.47
N HIS A 448 -21.29 15.52 -6.56
CA HIS A 448 -20.99 14.94 -7.88
C HIS A 448 -19.52 15.14 -8.28
N ALA A 449 -18.91 16.29 -8.03
CA ALA A 449 -17.51 16.58 -8.35
C ALA A 449 -16.51 15.83 -7.44
N LEU A 450 -16.91 15.41 -6.24
CA LEU A 450 -16.11 14.65 -5.28
C LEU A 450 -16.28 13.13 -5.46
N LEU A 451 -17.46 12.71 -5.92
CA LEU A 451 -17.84 11.32 -6.20
C LEU A 451 -17.51 10.88 -7.63
N ALA A 452 -17.50 11.78 -8.63
CA ALA A 452 -17.32 11.46 -10.06
C ALA A 452 -15.89 11.05 -10.47
N ASP A 453 -15.10 10.49 -9.55
CA ASP A 453 -13.71 10.07 -9.77
C ASP A 453 -13.55 8.95 -10.82
N GLY A 454 -14.65 8.44 -11.40
CA GLY A 454 -14.61 7.44 -12.47
C GLY A 454 -15.30 7.79 -13.80
N MET A 455 -15.91 8.96 -13.98
CA MET A 455 -16.52 9.32 -15.28
C MET A 455 -15.47 9.90 -16.24
N GLU A 456 -14.97 9.06 -17.14
CA GLU A 456 -14.21 9.52 -18.30
C GLU A 456 -15.07 10.48 -19.15
N GLY A 457 -14.60 11.71 -19.33
CA GLY A 457 -15.26 12.71 -20.18
C GLY A 457 -15.72 13.99 -19.48
N ARG A 458 -15.74 14.06 -18.14
CA ARG A 458 -16.01 15.32 -17.41
C ARG A 458 -14.75 16.15 -17.19
N GLU A 459 -14.88 17.48 -17.25
CA GLU A 459 -13.81 18.41 -16.91
C GLU A 459 -13.45 18.30 -15.41
N LEU A 460 -12.15 18.30 -15.09
CA LEU A 460 -11.65 18.26 -13.71
C LEU A 460 -12.25 19.40 -12.87
N SER A 461 -12.81 19.10 -11.70
CA SER A 461 -13.37 20.14 -10.83
C SER A 461 -12.27 20.99 -10.19
N GLU A 462 -12.63 22.19 -9.72
CA GLU A 462 -11.70 23.11 -9.05
C GLU A 462 -11.10 22.51 -7.77
N ILE A 463 -11.90 21.77 -7.00
CA ILE A 463 -11.46 21.13 -5.75
C ILE A 463 -10.56 19.93 -6.05
N GLN A 464 -10.89 19.10 -7.04
CA GLN A 464 -10.04 18.01 -7.48
C GLN A 464 -8.68 18.54 -7.95
N ALA A 465 -8.67 19.62 -8.74
CA ALA A 465 -7.46 20.29 -9.19
C ALA A 465 -6.65 20.87 -8.01
N ALA A 466 -7.29 21.61 -7.10
CA ALA A 466 -6.63 22.21 -5.94
C ALA A 466 -6.01 21.17 -5.00
N ARG A 467 -6.70 20.05 -4.78
CA ARG A 467 -6.20 18.93 -3.97
C ARG A 467 -5.02 18.22 -4.63
N PHE A 468 -5.14 17.87 -5.91
CA PHE A 468 -4.03 17.29 -6.67
C PHE A 468 -2.79 18.19 -6.59
N LEU A 469 -2.95 19.49 -6.84
CA LEU A 469 -1.86 20.46 -6.76
C LEU A 469 -1.34 20.65 -5.33
N SER A 470 -2.18 20.50 -4.31
CA SER A 470 -1.73 20.55 -2.90
C SER A 470 -0.82 19.38 -2.54
N GLN A 471 -0.95 18.23 -3.22
CA GLN A 471 -0.10 17.05 -3.05
C GLN A 471 1.16 17.15 -3.95
N ALA A 472 0.96 17.55 -5.21
CA ALA A 472 1.99 17.60 -6.24
C ALA A 472 2.88 18.85 -6.24
N THR A 473 2.49 19.93 -5.54
CA THR A 473 3.22 21.22 -5.52
C THR A 473 3.44 21.73 -4.10
N PHE A 474 4.11 22.88 -3.94
CA PHE A 474 4.17 23.58 -2.65
C PHE A 474 2.87 24.34 -2.30
N GLY A 475 1.83 24.22 -3.12
CA GLY A 475 0.52 24.80 -2.90
C GLY A 475 -0.10 25.31 -4.22
N PRO A 476 -1.40 25.10 -4.44
CA PRO A 476 -2.08 25.62 -5.62
C PRO A 476 -2.15 27.15 -5.62
N THR A 477 -2.09 27.73 -6.81
CA THR A 477 -2.61 29.07 -7.11
C THR A 477 -3.77 28.94 -8.09
N SER A 478 -4.63 29.94 -8.19
CA SER A 478 -5.74 29.95 -9.14
C SER A 478 -5.28 29.77 -10.58
N GLU A 479 -4.11 30.32 -10.96
CA GLU A 479 -3.54 30.08 -12.28
C GLU A 479 -3.18 28.61 -12.50
N SER A 480 -2.55 27.96 -11.51
CA SER A 480 -2.19 26.54 -11.62
C SER A 480 -3.41 25.61 -11.66
N ILE A 481 -4.47 25.95 -10.90
CA ILE A 481 -5.75 25.24 -10.93
C ILE A 481 -6.37 25.35 -12.32
N ASN A 482 -6.49 26.56 -12.86
CA ASN A 482 -7.06 26.78 -14.19
C ASN A 482 -6.24 26.10 -15.29
N HIS A 483 -4.90 26.13 -15.18
CA HIS A 483 -4.01 25.42 -16.10
C HIS A 483 -4.26 23.91 -16.06
N LEU A 484 -4.23 23.31 -14.86
CA LEU A 484 -4.48 21.88 -14.68
C LEU A 484 -5.83 21.45 -15.23
N LYS A 485 -6.91 22.20 -14.94
CA LYS A 485 -8.24 21.93 -15.48
C LYS A 485 -8.26 21.96 -17.02
N SER A 486 -7.49 22.86 -17.62
CA SER A 486 -7.48 23.04 -19.08
C SER A 486 -6.73 21.94 -19.84
N ILE A 487 -5.75 21.27 -19.21
CA ILE A 487 -4.92 20.25 -19.86
C ILE A 487 -5.12 18.83 -19.31
N GLY A 488 -5.72 18.69 -18.13
CA GLY A 488 -5.91 17.43 -17.43
C GLY A 488 -4.68 16.98 -16.62
N LEU A 489 -4.89 16.02 -15.72
CA LEU A 489 -3.86 15.50 -14.80
C LEU A 489 -2.64 14.93 -15.55
N GLU A 490 -2.89 14.12 -16.56
CA GLU A 490 -1.85 13.37 -17.27
C GLU A 490 -0.94 14.27 -18.10
N ALA A 491 -1.52 15.23 -18.82
CA ALA A 491 -0.74 16.21 -19.58
C ALA A 491 0.08 17.11 -18.65
N TRP A 492 -0.48 17.51 -17.51
CA TRP A 492 0.24 18.31 -16.52
C TRP A 492 1.42 17.56 -15.90
N LEU A 493 1.24 16.27 -15.59
CA LEU A 493 2.33 15.42 -15.10
C LEU A 493 3.44 15.28 -16.14
N ALA A 494 3.09 15.04 -17.41
CA ALA A 494 4.07 15.00 -18.51
C ALA A 494 4.83 16.33 -18.62
N GLU A 495 4.13 17.47 -18.59
CA GLU A 495 4.75 18.80 -18.63
C GLU A 495 5.74 18.99 -17.46
N GLN A 496 5.36 18.62 -16.23
CA GLN A 496 6.24 18.76 -15.06
C GLN A 496 7.45 17.82 -15.09
N ILE A 497 7.28 16.61 -15.61
CA ILE A 497 8.33 15.59 -15.66
C ILE A 497 9.33 15.88 -16.77
N GLU A 498 8.83 16.23 -17.96
CA GLU A 498 9.59 16.27 -19.21
C GLU A 498 10.04 17.69 -19.61
N ASP A 499 9.18 18.69 -19.42
CA ASP A 499 9.36 20.02 -20.05
C ASP A 499 9.88 21.09 -19.10
N MET A 500 9.57 20.99 -17.81
CA MET A 500 9.88 22.07 -16.85
C MET A 500 11.38 22.20 -16.57
N PRO A 501 11.95 23.42 -16.69
CA PRO A 501 13.36 23.64 -16.43
C PRO A 501 13.68 23.45 -14.95
N GLN A 502 14.81 22.82 -14.67
CA GLN A 502 15.23 22.52 -13.30
C GLN A 502 15.63 23.80 -12.56
N THR A 503 14.96 24.09 -11.45
CA THR A 503 15.35 25.18 -10.56
C THR A 503 16.41 24.69 -9.59
N LYS A 504 17.64 25.18 -9.73
CA LYS A 504 18.82 24.73 -8.97
C LYS A 504 19.22 25.72 -7.87
N PHE A 505 19.70 25.22 -6.75
CA PHE A 505 20.16 26.00 -5.61
C PHE A 505 21.59 26.48 -5.82
N GLU A 506 22.50 25.65 -6.36
CA GLU A 506 23.92 26.00 -6.55
C GLU A 506 24.11 27.33 -7.30
N PRO A 507 23.41 27.65 -8.41
CA PRO A 507 23.55 28.94 -9.09
C PRO A 507 23.27 30.14 -8.19
N VAL A 508 22.31 30.05 -7.25
CA VAL A 508 21.99 31.12 -6.31
C VAL A 508 23.20 31.44 -5.43
N PHE A 509 23.91 30.42 -4.95
CA PHE A 509 25.12 30.61 -4.17
C PHE A 509 26.28 31.15 -5.00
N LEU A 510 26.44 30.68 -6.24
CA LEU A 510 27.47 31.20 -7.14
C LEU A 510 27.26 32.70 -7.44
N ASP A 511 26.02 33.14 -7.56
CA ASP A 511 25.66 34.56 -7.71
C ASP A 511 26.01 35.37 -6.45
N PHE A 512 25.72 34.83 -5.24
CA PHE A 512 26.13 35.49 -3.98
C PHE A 512 27.65 35.65 -3.85
N TYR A 513 28.42 34.64 -4.25
CA TYR A 513 29.88 34.72 -4.28
C TYR A 513 30.39 35.70 -5.36
N ALA A 514 29.77 35.70 -6.53
CA ALA A 514 30.14 36.60 -7.62
C ALA A 514 29.88 38.08 -7.28
N ASP A 515 28.74 38.40 -6.66
CA ASP A 515 28.44 39.74 -6.18
C ASP A 515 29.41 40.16 -5.06
N TYR A 516 29.68 39.26 -4.10
CA TYR A 516 30.60 39.50 -3.00
C TYR A 516 32.02 39.86 -3.47
N HIS A 517 32.56 39.05 -4.38
CA HIS A 517 33.93 39.20 -4.92
C HIS A 517 34.01 40.20 -6.08
N GLY A 518 32.87 40.66 -6.60
CA GLY A 518 32.74 41.58 -7.71
C GLY A 518 32.47 43.03 -7.27
N PRO A 519 32.10 43.91 -8.22
CA PRO A 519 31.53 45.20 -7.88
C PRO A 519 30.16 44.95 -7.28
N ARG A 520 30.00 45.06 -5.95
CA ARG A 520 28.72 44.80 -5.25
C ARG A 520 27.57 45.56 -5.91
N VAL A 521 26.74 44.85 -6.67
CA VAL A 521 25.62 45.38 -7.44
C VAL A 521 24.32 45.22 -6.63
N ALA A 522 24.21 44.15 -5.85
CA ALA A 522 23.16 43.94 -4.84
C ALA A 522 23.63 44.43 -3.46
N ARG A 523 22.80 45.19 -2.75
CA ARG A 523 23.24 46.01 -1.60
C ARG A 523 22.87 45.45 -0.22
N ASP A 524 22.26 44.27 -0.18
CA ASP A 524 21.54 43.73 0.97
C ASP A 524 21.96 42.29 1.35
N TYR A 525 22.94 41.68 0.68
CA TYR A 525 23.56 40.44 1.17
C TYR A 525 24.38 40.71 2.44
N TYR A 526 24.02 40.05 3.54
CA TYR A 526 24.75 40.13 4.80
C TYR A 526 25.84 39.07 4.86
N TYR A 527 27.05 39.50 5.21
CA TYR A 527 28.23 38.66 5.38
C TYR A 527 28.70 38.82 6.82
N PHE A 528 29.34 37.81 7.40
CA PHE A 528 30.01 37.99 8.69
C PHE A 528 31.17 38.99 8.59
N ASP A 529 31.60 39.54 9.74
CA ASP A 529 32.79 40.41 9.86
C ASP A 529 34.09 39.72 9.36
N ASP A 530 34.09 38.39 9.30
CA ASP A 530 35.18 37.57 8.78
C ASP A 530 35.10 37.29 7.27
N ASN A 531 34.14 37.91 6.58
CA ASN A 531 33.95 37.83 5.14
C ASN A 531 33.42 36.48 4.59
N SER A 532 32.82 35.62 5.44
CA SER A 532 32.14 34.40 5.00
C SER A 532 30.65 34.63 4.65
N VAL A 533 30.15 33.90 3.64
CA VAL A 533 28.72 33.82 3.28
C VAL A 533 28.01 33.03 4.38
N LEU A 534 26.90 33.55 4.93
CA LEU A 534 26.07 32.84 5.90
C LEU A 534 25.55 31.52 5.28
N PRO A 535 26.01 30.33 5.71
CA PRO A 535 25.80 29.11 4.94
C PRO A 535 24.34 28.65 4.92
N MET A 536 23.74 28.47 6.11
CA MET A 536 22.39 27.91 6.24
C MET A 536 21.29 28.93 5.91
N ASP A 537 21.51 30.20 6.25
CA ASP A 537 20.53 31.25 5.99
C ASP A 537 20.31 31.45 4.49
N ASN A 538 21.37 31.44 3.68
CA ASN A 538 21.22 31.54 2.23
C ASN A 538 20.59 30.30 1.57
N MET A 539 20.65 29.15 2.23
CA MET A 539 19.95 27.93 1.77
C MET A 539 18.43 28.11 1.81
N ARG A 540 17.91 28.75 2.87
CA ARG A 540 16.49 29.10 2.98
C ARG A 540 16.06 29.97 1.79
N THR A 541 16.88 30.94 1.39
CA THR A 541 16.57 31.76 0.22
C THR A 541 16.49 30.94 -1.06
N ALA A 542 17.44 30.04 -1.31
CA ALA A 542 17.40 29.17 -2.48
C ALA A 542 16.15 28.27 -2.50
N PHE A 543 15.84 27.65 -1.37
CA PHE A 543 14.63 26.85 -1.19
C PHE A 543 13.36 27.66 -1.40
N GLY A 544 13.24 28.82 -0.78
CA GLY A 544 12.07 29.70 -0.91
C GLY A 544 11.86 30.16 -2.35
N ARG A 545 12.92 30.50 -3.08
CA ARG A 545 12.82 30.86 -4.51
C ARG A 545 12.31 29.70 -5.36
N ALA A 546 12.81 28.49 -5.14
CA ALA A 546 12.34 27.32 -5.87
C ALA A 546 10.90 26.94 -5.52
N ALA A 547 10.54 26.95 -4.24
CA ALA A 547 9.19 26.61 -3.80
C ALA A 547 8.14 27.65 -4.23
N LEU A 548 8.46 28.95 -4.15
CA LEU A 548 7.52 30.03 -4.45
C LEU A 548 7.39 30.31 -5.96
N GLU A 549 8.50 30.30 -6.71
CA GLU A 549 8.53 30.74 -8.12
C GLU A 549 8.92 29.65 -9.12
N GLY A 550 9.53 28.55 -8.67
CA GLY A 550 10.04 27.51 -9.55
C GLY A 550 8.94 26.91 -10.43
N PRO A 551 9.12 26.83 -11.76
CA PRO A 551 8.10 26.26 -12.66
C PRO A 551 8.02 24.73 -12.53
N ASP A 552 9.08 24.08 -12.02
CA ASP A 552 9.23 22.65 -11.79
C ASP A 552 8.71 22.19 -10.41
N GLN A 553 7.48 22.59 -10.06
CA GLN A 553 6.90 22.38 -8.73
C GLN A 553 6.91 20.91 -8.28
N LEU A 554 6.53 19.98 -9.16
CA LEU A 554 6.54 18.56 -8.81
C LEU A 554 7.96 18.06 -8.52
N ARG A 555 8.94 18.50 -9.32
CA ARG A 555 10.35 18.15 -9.16
C ARG A 555 10.88 18.62 -7.81
N GLN A 556 10.53 19.83 -7.40
CA GLN A 556 10.94 20.38 -6.09
C GLN A 556 10.27 19.64 -4.93
N ARG A 557 8.99 19.23 -5.06
CA ARG A 557 8.30 18.42 -4.04
C ARG A 557 8.93 17.04 -3.87
N VAL A 558 9.24 16.37 -4.97
CA VAL A 558 9.93 15.07 -4.94
C VAL A 558 11.36 15.21 -4.41
N ALA A 559 12.10 16.23 -4.84
CA ALA A 559 13.45 16.50 -4.33
C ALA A 559 13.45 16.78 -2.82
N PHE A 560 12.43 17.49 -2.32
CA PHE A 560 12.26 17.71 -0.88
C PHE A 560 11.97 16.40 -0.13
N ALA A 561 11.07 15.55 -0.64
CA ALA A 561 10.83 14.22 -0.06
C ALA A 561 12.12 13.36 -0.04
N LEU A 562 12.88 13.32 -1.14
CA LEU A 562 14.15 12.61 -1.22
C LEU A 562 15.19 13.14 -0.22
N SER A 563 15.25 14.47 -0.01
CA SER A 563 16.15 15.07 0.98
C SER A 563 15.81 14.70 2.43
N GLN A 564 14.56 14.31 2.68
CA GLN A 564 14.05 13.84 3.96
C GLN A 564 14.26 12.34 4.17
N ILE A 565 14.48 11.58 3.09
CA ILE A 565 14.85 10.15 3.12
C ILE A 565 16.37 9.99 3.20
N LEU A 566 17.11 10.69 2.34
CA LEU A 566 18.56 10.60 2.16
C LEU A 566 19.26 11.78 2.86
N VAL A 567 19.12 11.81 4.19
CA VAL A 567 19.39 13.00 5.00
C VAL A 567 20.88 13.34 5.08
N VAL A 568 21.20 14.58 4.76
CA VAL A 568 22.41 15.30 5.20
C VAL A 568 21.96 16.59 5.86
N SER A 569 22.64 17.02 6.92
CA SER A 569 22.28 18.23 7.65
C SER A 569 23.44 19.20 7.78
N GLY A 570 23.17 20.49 7.52
CA GLY A 570 24.13 21.55 7.82
C GLY A 570 24.14 21.97 9.30
N GLN A 571 23.44 21.28 10.20
CA GLN A 571 23.76 21.33 11.65
C GLN A 571 25.13 20.68 11.95
N ASP A 572 25.60 19.78 11.09
CA ASP A 572 26.86 19.08 11.32
C ASP A 572 28.05 20.05 11.22
N ALA A 573 28.90 20.08 12.26
CA ALA A 573 30.04 21.00 12.33
C ALA A 573 31.08 20.77 11.21
N ASN A 574 31.10 19.60 10.59
CA ASN A 574 31.99 19.28 9.48
C ASN A 574 31.42 19.69 8.11
N ILE A 575 30.14 20.11 8.04
CA ILE A 575 29.43 20.40 6.79
C ILE A 575 28.86 21.82 6.78
N ASN A 576 28.58 22.40 7.94
CA ASN A 576 27.95 23.72 8.09
C ASN A 576 28.70 24.88 7.40
N HIS A 577 29.94 24.68 6.99
CA HIS A 577 30.79 25.63 6.29
C HIS A 577 30.95 25.31 4.79
N MET A 578 30.14 24.39 4.25
CA MET A 578 30.15 23.91 2.86
C MET A 578 28.80 24.17 2.14
N PRO A 579 28.32 25.42 2.08
CA PRO A 579 26.98 25.72 1.56
C PRO A 579 26.78 25.37 0.07
N VAL A 580 27.80 25.52 -0.77
CA VAL A 580 27.69 25.19 -2.21
C VAL A 580 27.60 23.68 -2.40
N SER A 581 28.32 22.93 -1.58
CA SER A 581 28.30 21.46 -1.60
C SER A 581 26.95 20.91 -1.13
N LEU A 582 26.37 21.50 -0.08
CA LEU A 582 25.01 21.20 0.35
C LEU A 582 23.97 21.54 -0.72
N ALA A 583 24.13 22.69 -1.39
CA ALA A 583 23.24 23.10 -2.47
C ALA A 583 23.32 22.11 -3.64
N ARG A 584 24.53 21.70 -4.02
CA ARG A 584 24.76 20.66 -5.04
C ARG A 584 24.21 19.29 -4.62
N TYR A 585 24.26 18.96 -3.33
CA TYR A 585 23.65 17.74 -2.81
C TYR A 585 22.14 17.72 -3.06
N TYR A 586 21.44 18.81 -2.72
CA TYR A 586 20.01 18.95 -3.02
C TYR A 586 19.71 19.00 -4.52
N ASP A 587 20.54 19.70 -5.30
CA ASP A 587 20.39 19.81 -6.75
C ASP A 587 20.50 18.46 -7.47
N ASN A 588 21.17 17.47 -6.88
CA ASN A 588 21.17 16.11 -7.41
C ASN A 588 19.79 15.46 -7.27
N PHE A 589 19.08 15.69 -6.16
CA PHE A 589 17.70 15.24 -6.02
C PHE A 589 16.77 15.96 -6.99
N VAL A 590 16.96 17.27 -7.21
CA VAL A 590 16.23 17.98 -8.28
C VAL A 590 16.51 17.35 -9.65
N GLY A 591 17.77 17.01 -9.93
CA GLY A 591 18.19 16.43 -11.21
C GLY A 591 17.63 15.03 -11.46
N ASN A 592 17.54 14.22 -10.40
CA ASN A 592 17.15 12.81 -10.45
C ASN A 592 15.76 12.54 -9.86
N ALA A 593 14.94 13.57 -9.60
CA ALA A 593 13.60 13.43 -9.03
C ALA A 593 12.72 12.44 -9.81
N PHE A 594 12.92 12.36 -11.13
CA PHE A 594 12.24 11.44 -12.04
C PHE A 594 13.22 10.46 -12.72
N GLY A 595 14.41 10.29 -12.13
CA GLY A 595 15.46 9.39 -12.62
C GLY A 595 15.39 8.01 -11.95
N ASN A 596 16.50 7.27 -12.00
CA ASN A 596 16.58 5.97 -11.36
C ASN A 596 17.04 6.07 -9.90
N TYR A 597 16.37 5.38 -8.98
CA TYR A 597 16.75 5.38 -7.57
C TYR A 597 18.16 4.81 -7.33
N TYR A 598 18.63 3.86 -8.16
CA TYR A 598 20.02 3.36 -8.09
C TYR A 598 21.06 4.47 -8.29
N ASP A 599 20.81 5.37 -9.23
CA ASP A 599 21.74 6.47 -9.56
C ASP A 599 21.83 7.47 -8.39
N ILE A 600 20.72 7.68 -7.69
CA ILE A 600 20.67 8.48 -6.46
C ILE A 600 21.47 7.79 -5.35
N LEU A 601 21.28 6.48 -5.12
CA LEU A 601 22.02 5.73 -4.12
C LEU A 601 23.54 5.73 -4.40
N GLU A 602 23.94 5.59 -5.66
CA GLU A 602 25.33 5.70 -6.07
C GLU A 602 25.86 7.11 -5.78
N TYR A 603 25.16 8.15 -6.21
CA TYR A 603 25.55 9.53 -5.93
C TYR A 603 25.74 9.80 -4.43
N VAL A 604 24.75 9.42 -3.61
CA VAL A 604 24.77 9.63 -2.15
C VAL A 604 25.96 8.89 -1.52
N THR A 605 26.26 7.68 -1.96
CA THR A 605 27.39 6.88 -1.45
C THR A 605 28.74 7.55 -1.73
N PHE A 606 28.92 8.11 -2.93
CA PHE A 606 30.16 8.78 -3.34
C PHE A 606 30.21 10.26 -2.95
N ASN A 607 29.14 10.86 -2.45
CA ASN A 607 29.11 12.28 -2.10
C ASN A 607 29.89 12.53 -0.79
N ALA A 608 30.79 13.52 -0.80
CA ALA A 608 31.62 13.78 0.36
C ALA A 608 30.84 14.37 1.55
N CYS A 609 29.77 15.15 1.34
CA CYS A 609 28.93 15.62 2.46
C CYS A 609 28.27 14.45 3.19
N MET A 610 27.72 13.47 2.46
CA MET A 610 27.21 12.23 3.06
C MET A 610 28.33 11.43 3.74
N GLY A 611 29.49 11.36 3.06
CA GLY A 611 30.75 10.83 3.57
C GLY A 611 31.16 11.34 4.95
N LEU A 612 31.01 12.64 5.15
CA LEU A 612 31.29 13.31 6.42
C LEU A 612 30.19 13.08 7.44
N TYR A 613 28.93 13.17 6.99
CA TYR A 613 27.77 13.05 7.87
C TYR A 613 27.64 11.67 8.51
N LEU A 614 27.89 10.60 7.74
CA LEU A 614 27.80 9.21 8.19
C LEU A 614 29.16 8.52 8.32
N SER A 615 30.22 9.33 8.44
CA SER A 615 31.57 8.93 8.81
C SER A 615 32.26 7.86 7.96
N HIS A 616 31.81 7.59 6.72
CA HIS A 616 32.52 6.68 5.82
C HIS A 616 33.68 7.34 5.06
N VAL A 617 33.82 8.68 5.08
CA VAL A 617 35.08 9.35 4.72
C VAL A 617 36.16 8.93 5.70
N GLY A 618 37.23 8.31 5.19
CA GLY A 618 38.33 7.85 6.02
C GLY A 618 38.09 6.49 6.66
N ASN A 619 37.02 5.79 6.29
CA ASN A 619 36.79 4.41 6.70
C ASN A 619 37.93 3.52 6.16
N GLN A 620 38.41 2.57 6.96
CA GLN A 620 39.56 1.75 6.64
C GLN A 620 39.29 0.29 6.96
N LYS A 621 39.88 -0.60 6.17
CA LYS A 621 39.91 -2.03 6.45
C LYS A 621 40.46 -2.31 7.84
N ALA A 622 39.99 -3.41 8.44
CA ALA A 622 40.39 -3.83 9.77
C ALA A 622 41.92 -3.95 9.90
N GLN A 623 42.45 -3.39 10.98
CA GLN A 623 43.83 -3.58 11.45
C GLN A 623 43.76 -3.87 12.96
N PRO A 624 43.45 -5.12 13.36
CA PRO A 624 43.24 -5.49 14.75
C PRO A 624 44.44 -5.17 15.65
N GLU A 625 45.66 -5.22 15.10
CA GLU A 625 46.90 -4.86 15.79
C GLU A 625 46.98 -3.37 16.18
N LEU A 626 46.23 -2.51 15.49
CA LEU A 626 46.10 -1.08 15.80
C LEU A 626 44.74 -0.74 16.43
N ASN A 627 43.90 -1.74 16.74
CA ASN A 627 42.54 -1.57 17.22
C ASN A 627 41.68 -0.71 16.27
N ILE A 628 41.86 -0.90 14.96
CA ILE A 628 41.07 -0.24 13.90
C ILE A 628 40.11 -1.26 13.31
N PHE A 629 38.83 -0.89 13.27
CA PHE A 629 37.75 -1.65 12.64
C PHE A 629 37.04 -0.76 11.63
N PRO A 630 36.44 -1.32 10.56
CA PRO A 630 35.61 -0.56 9.64
C PRO A 630 34.47 0.15 10.37
N ASP A 631 34.20 1.39 9.99
CA ASP A 631 33.08 2.18 10.49
C ASP A 631 31.76 1.63 9.90
N GLU A 632 30.80 1.37 10.79
CA GLU A 632 29.52 0.75 10.49
C GLU A 632 28.39 1.75 10.23
N ASN A 633 28.58 3.04 10.52
CA ASN A 633 27.48 4.03 10.52
C ASN A 633 26.80 4.12 9.15
N PHE A 634 27.53 4.46 8.09
CA PHE A 634 26.96 4.53 6.74
C PHE A 634 26.37 3.18 6.28
N ALA A 635 27.03 2.06 6.57
CA ALA A 635 26.53 0.74 6.20
C ALA A 635 25.18 0.42 6.87
N ARG A 636 25.04 0.79 8.15
CA ARG A 636 23.80 0.63 8.91
C ARG A 636 22.70 1.51 8.33
N GLU A 637 22.94 2.80 8.13
CA GLU A 637 21.89 3.70 7.64
C GLU A 637 21.53 3.45 6.17
N LEU A 638 22.49 3.02 5.35
CA LEU A 638 22.23 2.59 3.98
C LEU A 638 21.21 1.45 3.95
N MET A 639 21.35 0.45 4.82
CA MET A 639 20.38 -0.64 4.93
C MET A 639 19.09 -0.20 5.64
N GLN A 640 19.21 0.49 6.77
CA GLN A 640 18.10 0.76 7.68
C GLN A 640 17.13 1.83 7.18
N LEU A 641 17.67 2.94 6.65
CA LEU A 641 16.90 4.14 6.36
C LEU A 641 16.73 4.34 4.87
N PHE A 642 17.78 4.06 4.10
CA PHE A 642 17.81 4.41 2.67
C PHE A 642 17.34 3.29 1.76
N THR A 643 17.17 2.05 2.25
CA THR A 643 16.85 0.93 1.34
C THR A 643 15.94 -0.14 1.94
N ILE A 644 16.44 -1.05 2.78
CA ILE A 644 15.76 -2.32 3.07
C ILE A 644 14.99 -2.31 4.39
N GLY A 645 15.21 -1.32 5.25
CA GLY A 645 14.50 -1.21 6.52
C GLY A 645 14.96 -2.25 7.55
N LEU A 646 14.39 -2.20 8.75
CA LEU A 646 14.71 -3.09 9.87
C LEU A 646 14.09 -4.49 9.76
N TRP A 647 12.95 -4.60 9.07
CA TRP A 647 12.09 -5.78 9.07
C TRP A 647 11.82 -6.22 7.65
N GLU A 648 11.81 -7.53 7.40
CA GLU A 648 11.38 -8.06 6.11
C GLU A 648 9.91 -7.68 5.85
N LEU A 649 9.61 -7.26 4.63
CA LEU A 649 8.29 -6.78 4.23
C LEU A 649 7.68 -7.71 3.19
N ASN A 650 6.35 -7.82 3.24
CA ASN A 650 5.53 -8.27 2.13
C ASN A 650 5.42 -7.15 1.08
N PRO A 651 5.04 -7.47 -0.18
CA PRO A 651 4.81 -6.45 -1.22
C PRO A 651 3.84 -5.34 -0.80
N ASP A 652 2.85 -5.67 0.03
CA ASP A 652 1.85 -4.74 0.58
C ASP A 652 2.37 -3.85 1.73
N GLY A 653 3.66 -3.92 2.08
CA GLY A 653 4.25 -3.12 3.16
C GLY A 653 4.00 -3.65 4.57
N THR A 654 3.26 -4.75 4.73
CA THR A 654 3.12 -5.43 6.03
C THR A 654 4.41 -6.18 6.39
N ARG A 655 4.65 -6.38 7.69
CA ARG A 655 5.85 -7.09 8.17
C ARG A 655 5.68 -8.59 7.95
N LYS A 656 6.72 -9.24 7.43
CA LYS A 656 6.79 -10.70 7.47
C LYS A 656 6.98 -11.18 8.89
N LEU A 657 6.14 -12.14 9.29
CA LEU A 657 6.15 -12.73 10.62
C LEU A 657 6.74 -14.13 10.56
N GLY A 658 7.60 -14.46 11.53
CA GLY A 658 8.13 -15.80 11.71
C GLY A 658 7.07 -16.77 12.27
N THR A 659 7.47 -18.02 12.48
CA THR A 659 6.59 -19.09 13.00
C THR A 659 5.96 -18.80 14.36
N SER A 660 6.51 -17.83 15.10
CA SER A 660 6.04 -17.42 16.43
C SER A 660 5.26 -16.10 16.43
N GLY A 661 4.96 -15.53 15.25
CA GLY A 661 4.25 -14.24 15.12
C GLY A 661 5.13 -13.00 15.26
N GLU A 662 6.45 -13.16 15.47
CA GLU A 662 7.39 -12.04 15.61
C GLU A 662 7.88 -11.55 14.24
N PRO A 663 8.10 -10.23 14.04
CA PRO A 663 8.69 -9.70 12.82
C PRO A 663 10.08 -10.26 12.52
N ILE A 664 10.36 -10.56 11.25
CA ILE A 664 11.65 -11.09 10.81
C ILE A 664 12.60 -9.92 10.51
N PRO A 665 13.79 -9.84 11.13
CA PRO A 665 14.76 -8.79 10.82
C PRO A 665 15.41 -9.03 9.45
N THR A 666 15.59 -7.96 8.67
CA THR A 666 16.26 -8.01 7.34
C THR A 666 17.75 -8.30 7.42
N TYR A 667 18.41 -7.89 8.50
CA TYR A 667 19.85 -8.02 8.69
C TYR A 667 20.21 -8.08 10.17
N GLY A 668 21.39 -8.64 10.46
CA GLY A 668 22.00 -8.63 11.79
C GLY A 668 23.32 -7.87 11.81
N GLN A 669 24.05 -8.03 12.92
CA GLN A 669 25.35 -7.39 13.10
C GLN A 669 26.41 -7.87 12.10
N ILE A 670 26.29 -9.12 11.61
CA ILE A 670 27.24 -9.69 10.64
C ILE A 670 27.14 -8.93 9.33
N GLU A 671 25.93 -8.77 8.79
CA GLU A 671 25.69 -8.08 7.52
C GLU A 671 26.10 -6.61 7.59
N ILE A 672 25.86 -5.94 8.74
CA ILE A 672 26.35 -4.57 8.98
C ILE A 672 27.87 -4.51 8.88
N THR A 673 28.57 -5.42 9.57
CA THR A 673 30.04 -5.46 9.58
C THR A 673 30.58 -5.79 8.19
N GLU A 674 29.95 -6.69 7.46
CA GLU A 674 30.34 -7.09 6.11
C GLU A 674 30.13 -5.96 5.09
N LEU A 675 29.03 -5.22 5.17
CA LEU A 675 28.80 -4.04 4.35
C LEU A 675 29.74 -2.89 4.74
N ALA A 676 30.04 -2.72 6.03
CA ALA A 676 31.04 -1.75 6.49
C ALA A 676 32.43 -2.02 5.88
N ARG A 677 32.80 -3.30 5.71
CA ARG A 677 34.04 -3.69 5.01
C ARG A 677 34.03 -3.26 3.54
N VAL A 678 32.87 -3.31 2.87
CA VAL A 678 32.72 -2.76 1.50
C VAL A 678 33.01 -1.27 1.50
N MET A 679 32.51 -0.52 2.48
CA MET A 679 32.63 0.95 2.54
C MET A 679 34.01 1.47 2.97
N THR A 680 35.05 0.65 2.90
CA THR A 680 36.41 1.04 3.29
C THR A 680 37.18 1.70 2.15
N GLY A 681 38.09 2.62 2.48
CA GLY A 681 39.00 3.26 1.54
C GLY A 681 38.52 4.57 0.93
N PHE A 682 37.31 5.03 1.24
CA PHE A 682 36.82 6.33 0.79
C PHE A 682 37.65 7.51 1.35
N TRP A 683 37.94 8.48 0.49
CA TRP A 683 38.56 9.75 0.86
C TRP A 683 38.22 10.85 -0.16
N PHE A 684 38.59 12.10 0.15
CA PHE A 684 38.40 13.23 -0.74
C PHE A 684 39.14 13.06 -2.08
N ALA A 685 38.48 13.43 -3.17
CA ALA A 685 38.99 13.30 -4.54
C ALA A 685 40.37 13.95 -4.70
N GLY A 686 41.31 13.24 -5.33
CA GLY A 686 42.63 13.77 -5.69
C GLY A 686 43.57 14.08 -4.50
N ARG A 687 43.23 13.66 -3.29
CA ARG A 687 44.02 13.85 -2.06
C ARG A 687 44.70 12.54 -1.65
N ASN A 688 45.81 12.60 -0.90
CA ASN A 688 46.31 11.39 -0.26
C ASN A 688 45.45 11.07 0.96
N PHE A 689 45.35 9.78 1.30
CA PHE A 689 44.61 9.34 2.46
C PHE A 689 45.14 9.98 3.75
N GLY A 690 44.28 10.64 4.50
CA GLY A 690 44.64 11.38 5.72
C GLY A 690 44.99 12.87 5.50
N ASP A 691 45.11 13.33 4.24
CA ASP A 691 45.22 14.76 3.94
C ASP A 691 43.87 15.44 4.16
N GLY A 692 43.78 16.40 5.08
CA GLY A 692 42.53 17.10 5.39
C GLY A 692 41.98 17.93 4.21
N ALA A 693 40.66 17.95 4.04
CA ALA A 693 39.95 18.82 3.11
C ALA A 693 38.49 19.03 3.58
N TRP A 694 38.24 20.16 4.25
CA TRP A 694 36.94 20.51 4.84
C TRP A 694 36.48 21.83 4.23
N THR A 695 36.24 21.80 2.93
CA THR A 695 35.86 22.98 2.15
C THR A 695 34.86 22.61 1.07
N ASP A 696 34.16 23.61 0.53
CA ASP A 696 33.24 23.39 -0.60
C ASP A 696 33.90 22.63 -1.75
N GLN A 697 35.14 22.97 -2.11
CA GLN A 697 35.83 22.31 -3.21
C GLN A 697 35.98 20.78 -3.04
N SER A 698 36.14 20.30 -1.80
CA SER A 698 36.13 18.86 -1.49
C SER A 698 34.75 18.23 -1.57
N GLY A 699 33.69 18.98 -1.23
CA GLY A 699 32.30 18.51 -1.27
C GLY A 699 31.72 18.41 -2.68
N LEU A 700 32.20 19.25 -3.60
CA LEU A 700 31.72 19.33 -4.98
C LEU A 700 32.14 18.15 -5.87
N ASN A 701 33.13 17.36 -5.45
CA ASN A 701 33.67 16.24 -6.22
C ASN A 701 33.30 14.91 -5.56
N PRO A 702 32.94 13.86 -6.34
CA PRO A 702 32.75 12.53 -5.81
C PRO A 702 34.02 12.02 -5.11
N MET A 703 33.87 11.36 -3.98
CA MET A 703 34.98 10.75 -3.25
C MET A 703 35.74 9.72 -4.09
N GLY A 704 37.04 9.62 -3.83
CA GLY A 704 37.92 8.61 -4.41
C GLY A 704 38.14 7.43 -3.46
N LEU A 705 38.59 6.30 -4.01
CA LEU A 705 38.97 5.12 -3.23
C LEU A 705 40.49 4.95 -3.16
N HIS A 706 40.99 4.64 -1.97
CA HIS A 706 42.39 4.27 -1.73
C HIS A 706 42.54 2.76 -1.61
N VAL A 707 43.14 2.15 -2.63
CA VAL A 707 43.41 0.70 -2.72
C VAL A 707 44.10 0.15 -1.46
N SER A 708 45.07 0.85 -0.90
CA SER A 708 45.77 0.37 0.30
C SER A 708 44.89 0.27 1.56
N ARG A 709 43.73 0.95 1.56
CA ARG A 709 42.81 1.10 2.69
C ARG A 709 41.52 0.31 2.52
N HIS A 710 41.18 -0.10 1.30
CA HIS A 710 40.00 -0.92 1.01
C HIS A 710 40.24 -2.41 1.34
N ASP A 711 39.22 -3.09 1.85
CA ASP A 711 39.21 -4.54 2.07
C ASP A 711 38.76 -5.27 0.81
N PHE A 712 39.63 -6.09 0.20
CA PHE A 712 39.33 -6.86 -1.01
C PHE A 712 39.01 -8.33 -0.74
N ASN A 713 38.94 -8.75 0.52
CA ASN A 713 38.53 -10.11 0.84
C ASN A 713 37.05 -10.31 0.49
N SER A 714 36.63 -11.58 0.39
CA SER A 714 35.23 -11.94 0.17
C SER A 714 34.34 -11.36 1.27
N LYS A 715 33.13 -10.95 0.91
CA LYS A 715 32.14 -10.39 1.83
C LYS A 715 30.77 -11.02 1.59
N THR A 716 30.04 -11.34 2.65
CA THR A 716 28.69 -11.92 2.56
C THR A 716 27.68 -10.90 3.06
N LEU A 717 26.81 -10.43 2.17
CA LEU A 717 25.81 -9.41 2.45
C LEU A 717 24.44 -10.05 2.67
N VAL A 718 23.43 -9.19 2.82
CA VAL A 718 22.02 -9.58 2.98
C VAL A 718 21.56 -10.58 1.91
N GLY A 719 20.69 -11.52 2.31
CA GLY A 719 20.21 -12.59 1.44
C GLY A 719 21.29 -13.58 0.98
N GLU A 720 22.34 -13.78 1.78
CA GLU A 720 23.50 -14.65 1.50
C GLU A 720 24.24 -14.31 0.19
N LYS A 721 24.11 -13.07 -0.29
CA LYS A 721 24.79 -12.63 -1.52
C LYS A 721 26.26 -12.39 -1.25
N VAL A 722 27.12 -12.99 -2.07
CA VAL A 722 28.57 -12.93 -1.88
C VAL A 722 29.22 -11.99 -2.89
N ILE A 723 29.93 -10.99 -2.39
CA ILE A 723 30.94 -10.25 -3.16
C ILE A 723 32.25 -11.06 -3.07
N PRO A 724 32.80 -11.55 -4.20
CA PRO A 724 33.98 -12.40 -4.18
C PRO A 724 35.22 -11.62 -3.76
N ALA A 725 36.26 -12.33 -3.31
CA ALA A 725 37.56 -11.72 -3.13
C ALA A 725 38.11 -11.22 -4.47
N ARG A 726 38.74 -10.04 -4.48
CA ARG A 726 39.28 -9.40 -5.68
C ARG A 726 40.75 -9.02 -5.52
N GLU A 727 41.41 -8.83 -6.65
CA GLU A 727 42.77 -8.27 -6.64
C GLU A 727 42.74 -6.79 -6.20
N PRO A 728 43.68 -6.33 -5.35
CA PRO A 728 43.74 -4.93 -4.89
C PRO A 728 44.04 -3.93 -6.01
N THR A 729 43.01 -3.53 -6.73
CA THR A 729 43.06 -2.51 -7.79
C THR A 729 41.97 -1.46 -7.55
N LEU A 730 42.14 -0.29 -8.16
CA LEU A 730 41.15 0.79 -8.02
C LEU A 730 39.80 0.38 -8.63
N ASP A 731 39.82 -0.20 -9.83
CA ASP A 731 38.61 -0.66 -10.53
C ASP A 731 37.84 -1.69 -9.71
N ASN A 732 38.54 -2.64 -9.09
CA ASN A 732 37.91 -3.64 -8.22
C ASN A 732 37.32 -3.04 -6.95
N ALA A 733 37.92 -1.97 -6.39
CA ALA A 733 37.35 -1.30 -5.23
C ALA A 733 36.02 -0.62 -5.59
N TYR A 734 35.97 0.07 -6.73
CA TYR A 734 34.72 0.63 -7.24
C TYR A 734 33.68 -0.45 -7.54
N GLN A 735 34.12 -1.59 -8.10
CA GLN A 735 33.21 -2.70 -8.37
C GLN A 735 32.64 -3.31 -7.09
N ASP A 736 33.40 -3.40 -6.00
CA ASP A 736 32.90 -3.87 -4.70
C ASP A 736 31.77 -2.97 -4.17
N ILE A 737 31.93 -1.64 -4.28
CA ILE A 737 30.87 -0.68 -3.92
C ILE A 737 29.64 -0.88 -4.82
N LYS A 738 29.83 -0.96 -6.14
CA LYS A 738 28.72 -1.08 -7.10
C LYS A 738 27.93 -2.37 -6.93
N ASP A 739 28.61 -3.48 -6.68
CA ASP A 739 27.96 -4.76 -6.41
C ASP A 739 27.14 -4.71 -5.12
N ALA A 740 27.67 -4.10 -4.05
CA ALA A 740 26.93 -3.94 -2.81
C ALA A 740 25.69 -3.06 -2.98
N LEU A 741 25.81 -1.92 -3.67
CA LEU A 741 24.68 -1.06 -3.98
C LEU A 741 23.63 -1.79 -4.83
N ARG A 742 24.07 -2.62 -5.80
CA ARG A 742 23.16 -3.41 -6.64
C ARG A 742 22.42 -4.47 -5.81
N ILE A 743 23.13 -5.20 -4.95
CA ILE A 743 22.55 -6.21 -4.05
C ILE A 743 21.44 -5.60 -3.18
N ILE A 744 21.71 -4.42 -2.60
CA ILE A 744 20.75 -3.77 -1.71
C ILE A 744 19.60 -3.16 -2.51
N PHE A 745 19.85 -2.53 -3.67
CA PHE A 745 18.80 -1.99 -4.55
C PHE A 745 17.86 -3.08 -5.11
N GLU A 746 18.39 -4.27 -5.39
CA GLU A 746 17.61 -5.43 -5.86
C GLU A 746 16.88 -6.16 -4.73
N HIS A 747 17.13 -5.80 -3.47
CA HIS A 747 16.46 -6.44 -2.34
C HIS A 747 14.94 -6.21 -2.40
N PRO A 748 14.11 -7.23 -2.09
CA PRO A 748 12.64 -7.11 -2.18
C PRO A 748 12.03 -5.98 -1.34
N ASN A 749 12.63 -5.63 -0.21
CA ASN A 749 12.13 -4.54 0.63
C ASN A 749 12.35 -3.14 0.07
N THR A 750 13.36 -2.92 -0.78
CA THR A 750 13.68 -1.57 -1.28
C THR A 750 12.52 -0.91 -2.03
N PRO A 751 11.86 -1.56 -3.01
CA PRO A 751 10.69 -0.97 -3.66
C PRO A 751 9.59 -0.66 -2.64
N VAL A 752 9.32 -1.58 -1.70
CA VAL A 752 8.27 -1.41 -0.69
C VAL A 752 8.53 -0.21 0.23
N LEU A 753 9.74 -0.10 0.78
CA LEU A 753 10.10 0.96 1.72
C LEU A 753 10.06 2.34 1.06
N ILE A 754 10.65 2.46 -0.14
CA ILE A 754 10.75 3.74 -0.84
C ILE A 754 9.39 4.17 -1.36
N SER A 755 8.59 3.26 -1.93
CA SER A 755 7.21 3.56 -2.33
C SER A 755 6.38 4.06 -1.14
N LYS A 756 6.43 3.36 0.01
CA LYS A 756 5.70 3.77 1.21
C LYS A 756 6.13 5.17 1.70
N GLN A 757 7.43 5.44 1.80
CA GLN A 757 7.91 6.74 2.25
C GLN A 757 7.54 7.88 1.28
N LEU A 758 7.62 7.65 -0.03
CA LEU A 758 7.20 8.66 -1.01
C LEU A 758 5.70 8.95 -0.91
N ILE A 759 4.86 7.92 -0.70
CA ILE A 759 3.43 8.11 -0.45
C ILE A 759 3.21 8.94 0.83
N GLN A 760 3.97 8.68 1.91
CA GLN A 760 3.89 9.44 3.16
C GLN A 760 4.22 10.92 3.00
N PHE A 761 5.20 11.28 2.15
CA PHE A 761 5.55 12.68 1.93
C PHE A 761 4.64 13.41 0.92
N LEU A 762 3.88 12.68 0.11
CA LEU A 762 3.09 13.25 -0.99
C LEU A 762 1.58 13.19 -0.75
N ILE A 763 1.06 12.12 -0.13
CA ILE A 763 -0.38 11.77 -0.17
C ILE A 763 -0.99 11.52 1.21
N SER A 764 -0.45 10.57 2.00
CA SER A 764 -1.07 10.13 3.25
C SER A 764 -0.06 9.51 4.21
N ASP A 765 -0.21 9.78 5.52
CA ASP A 765 0.63 9.21 6.58
C ASP A 765 0.49 7.67 6.70
N ASN A 766 -0.68 7.12 6.33
CA ASN A 766 -1.04 5.72 6.54
C ASN A 766 -1.62 5.05 5.27
N PRO A 767 -0.86 4.95 4.17
CA PRO A 767 -1.39 4.34 2.94
C PRO A 767 -1.85 2.89 3.16
N SER A 768 -2.88 2.47 2.43
CA SER A 768 -3.36 1.10 2.53
C SER A 768 -2.29 0.10 2.05
N PRO A 769 -2.33 -1.16 2.51
CA PRO A 769 -1.43 -2.18 2.00
C PRO A 769 -1.55 -2.38 0.48
N ALA A 770 -2.76 -2.30 -0.07
CA ALA A 770 -3.01 -2.44 -1.51
C ALA A 770 -2.37 -1.31 -2.32
N TYR A 771 -2.42 -0.08 -1.80
CA TYR A 771 -1.76 1.06 -2.43
C TYR A 771 -0.24 0.90 -2.45
N VAL A 772 0.34 0.49 -1.31
CA VAL A 772 1.79 0.21 -1.26
C VAL A 772 2.18 -0.88 -2.25
N GLU A 773 1.37 -1.95 -2.37
CA GLU A 773 1.61 -3.04 -3.30
C GLU A 773 1.62 -2.59 -4.76
N ARG A 774 0.62 -1.81 -5.19
CA ARG A 774 0.54 -1.27 -6.56
C ARG A 774 1.76 -0.42 -6.90
N ILE A 775 2.13 0.50 -6.01
CA ILE A 775 3.25 1.42 -6.28
C ILE A 775 4.60 0.71 -6.23
N GLN A 776 4.80 -0.25 -5.32
CA GLN A 776 6.05 -1.01 -5.32
C GLN A 776 6.16 -1.92 -6.57
N ASN A 777 5.06 -2.41 -7.15
CA ASN A 777 5.11 -3.12 -8.43
C ASN A 777 5.61 -2.22 -9.56
N VAL A 778 5.18 -0.96 -9.61
CA VAL A 778 5.70 0.05 -10.55
C VAL A 778 7.19 0.33 -10.31
N PHE A 779 7.63 0.35 -9.05
CA PHE A 779 9.07 0.46 -8.75
C PHE A 779 9.82 -0.77 -9.24
N VAL A 780 9.28 -1.98 -9.07
CA VAL A 780 9.92 -3.23 -9.53
C VAL A 780 10.06 -3.22 -11.05
N ASP A 781 9.03 -2.80 -11.76
CA ASP A 781 8.97 -2.69 -13.21
C ASP A 781 7.98 -1.58 -13.61
N ASN A 782 8.48 -0.55 -14.30
CA ASN A 782 7.68 0.56 -14.80
C ASN A 782 6.79 0.22 -16.02
N GLY A 783 6.64 -1.06 -16.37
CA GLY A 783 5.96 -1.54 -17.57
C GLY A 783 6.86 -1.64 -18.81
N MET A 784 8.13 -1.24 -18.68
CA MET A 784 9.16 -1.35 -19.73
C MET A 784 10.37 -2.20 -19.30
N GLY A 785 10.27 -2.93 -18.19
CA GLY A 785 11.36 -3.72 -17.61
C GLY A 785 12.38 -2.89 -16.83
N VAL A 786 12.06 -1.64 -16.47
CA VAL A 786 12.99 -0.75 -15.75
C VAL A 786 12.61 -0.66 -14.28
N ARG A 787 13.49 -1.18 -13.42
CA ARG A 787 13.37 -1.08 -11.95
C ARG A 787 13.83 0.27 -11.45
N GLY A 788 13.09 0.88 -10.54
CA GLY A 788 13.46 2.06 -9.77
C GLY A 788 13.31 3.38 -10.52
N ASP A 789 12.50 3.41 -11.58
CA ASP A 789 12.11 4.63 -12.29
C ASP A 789 11.18 5.48 -11.42
N LEU A 790 11.72 6.55 -10.83
CA LEU A 790 10.96 7.42 -9.95
C LEU A 790 9.94 8.28 -10.69
N GLY A 791 10.11 8.54 -11.99
CA GLY A 791 9.10 9.26 -12.78
C GLY A 791 7.81 8.46 -12.87
N ALA A 792 7.93 7.17 -13.20
CA ALA A 792 6.80 6.24 -13.23
C ALA A 792 6.18 6.04 -11.83
N VAL A 793 7.01 5.86 -10.80
CA VAL A 793 6.54 5.69 -9.41
C VAL A 793 5.77 6.92 -8.91
N VAL A 794 6.30 8.13 -9.10
CA VAL A 794 5.62 9.36 -8.67
C VAL A 794 4.32 9.60 -9.43
N ARG A 795 4.29 9.32 -10.75
CA ARG A 795 3.07 9.37 -11.55
C ARG A 795 2.02 8.40 -11.00
N ALA A 796 2.40 7.15 -10.74
CA ALA A 796 1.49 6.15 -10.19
C ALA A 796 0.96 6.55 -8.80
N ILE A 797 1.81 7.08 -7.91
CA ILE A 797 1.40 7.62 -6.60
C ILE A 797 0.36 8.73 -6.78
N LEU A 798 0.62 9.68 -7.67
CA LEU A 798 -0.27 10.82 -7.81
C LEU A 798 -1.60 10.48 -8.47
N LEU A 799 -1.66 9.45 -9.31
CA LEU A 799 -2.87 9.05 -10.03
C LEU A 799 -3.61 7.87 -9.41
N ASP A 800 -3.06 7.26 -8.36
CA ASP A 800 -3.70 6.14 -7.69
C ASP A 800 -5.09 6.53 -7.16
N GLN A 801 -6.02 5.58 -7.23
CA GLN A 801 -7.39 5.76 -6.77
C GLN A 801 -7.47 6.23 -5.31
N GLU A 802 -6.58 5.80 -4.41
CA GLU A 802 -6.60 6.27 -3.01
C GLU A 802 -6.13 7.72 -2.86
N ALA A 803 -5.32 8.20 -3.82
CA ALA A 803 -4.89 9.58 -3.86
C ALA A 803 -5.94 10.51 -4.48
N ARG A 804 -6.77 9.98 -5.38
CA ARG A 804 -7.82 10.71 -6.11
C ARG A 804 -9.20 10.61 -5.47
N SER A 805 -9.51 9.58 -4.70
CA SER A 805 -10.80 9.49 -4.01
C SER A 805 -10.84 10.51 -2.85
N ALA A 806 -11.71 11.52 -2.97
CA ALA A 806 -11.87 12.56 -1.94
C ALA A 806 -12.37 11.99 -0.62
N LEU A 807 -13.08 10.89 -0.72
CA LEU A 807 -13.82 10.29 0.35
C LEU A 807 -13.05 9.20 1.06
N GLN A 808 -12.24 8.42 0.34
CA GLN A 808 -11.26 7.54 0.99
C GLN A 808 -10.27 8.36 1.85
N LEU A 809 -9.93 9.57 1.42
CA LEU A 809 -9.14 10.52 2.21
C LEU A 809 -9.92 11.19 3.35
N ALA A 810 -11.23 11.40 3.21
CA ALA A 810 -12.07 12.01 4.25
C ALA A 810 -12.50 11.02 5.35
N ARG A 811 -12.72 9.74 5.00
CA ARG A 811 -13.14 8.69 5.92
C ARG A 811 -12.04 8.02 6.67
N SER A 812 -10.94 7.75 5.98
CA SER A 812 -10.03 6.78 6.56
C SER A 812 -9.47 7.39 7.84
N ASP A 813 -9.51 6.60 8.92
CA ASP A 813 -8.64 6.76 10.08
C ASP A 813 -7.18 7.02 9.64
N ARG A 814 -6.87 6.62 8.41
CA ARG A 814 -5.61 6.71 7.66
C ARG A 814 -5.52 7.87 6.63
N GLY A 815 -6.52 8.73 6.55
CA GLY A 815 -6.72 9.68 5.45
C GLY A 815 -5.87 10.94 5.57
N GLY A 816 -5.17 11.28 4.49
CA GLY A 816 -4.33 12.48 4.42
C GLY A 816 -3.14 12.48 5.40
N PHE A 817 -2.62 13.68 5.66
CA PHE A 817 -1.53 13.90 6.60
C PHE A 817 -1.57 15.32 7.16
N LEU A 818 -0.99 15.50 8.34
CA LEU A 818 -0.77 16.85 8.86
C LEU A 818 0.25 17.56 7.95
N LYS A 819 -0.23 18.48 7.10
CA LYS A 819 0.64 19.24 6.17
C LYS A 819 1.82 19.85 6.94
N GLU A 820 3.04 19.58 6.50
CA GLU A 820 4.24 20.06 7.18
C GLU A 820 4.27 21.60 7.27
N PRO A 821 4.80 22.19 8.36
CA PRO A 821 4.84 23.65 8.54
C PRO A 821 5.45 24.41 7.36
N VAL A 822 6.56 23.90 6.78
CA VAL A 822 7.20 24.54 5.64
C VAL A 822 6.31 24.54 4.39
N LEU A 823 5.52 23.48 4.18
CA LEU A 823 4.57 23.40 3.07
C LEU A 823 3.44 24.41 3.23
N ARG A 824 2.89 24.58 4.44
CA ARG A 824 1.85 25.60 4.71
C ARG A 824 2.38 27.00 4.42
N LEU A 825 3.61 27.28 4.83
CA LEU A 825 4.22 28.59 4.65
C LEU A 825 4.50 28.88 3.17
N MET A 826 5.05 27.91 2.43
CA MET A 826 5.29 28.10 0.99
C MET A 826 3.97 28.23 0.23
N GLN A 827 2.94 27.45 0.60
CA GLN A 827 1.60 27.60 0.03
C GLN A 827 1.06 29.02 0.24
N LEU A 828 1.17 29.55 1.45
CA LEU A 828 0.74 30.92 1.78
C LEU A 828 1.45 31.95 0.88
N GLY A 829 2.76 31.81 0.73
CA GLY A 829 3.54 32.69 -0.14
C GLY A 829 3.17 32.58 -1.62
N ARG A 830 2.82 31.37 -2.09
CA ARG A 830 2.40 31.13 -3.48
C ARG A 830 1.03 31.74 -3.78
N VAL A 831 0.04 31.46 -2.94
CA VAL A 831 -1.34 31.97 -3.09
C VAL A 831 -1.35 33.50 -3.14
N PHE A 832 -0.56 34.15 -2.28
CA PHE A 832 -0.47 35.61 -2.22
C PHE A 832 0.67 36.21 -3.04
N LYS A 833 1.25 35.43 -3.97
CA LYS A 833 2.20 35.89 -5.00
C LYS A 833 3.37 36.69 -4.43
N VAL A 834 3.92 36.21 -3.31
CA VAL A 834 4.97 36.88 -2.52
C VAL A 834 6.31 37.02 -3.26
N ALA A 835 6.45 36.36 -4.40
CA ALA A 835 7.71 36.26 -5.09
C ALA A 835 7.56 36.72 -6.56
N ARG A 836 8.03 37.95 -6.79
CA ARG A 836 8.55 38.50 -8.07
C ARG A 836 9.67 39.53 -7.81
N ASN A 837 10.36 39.43 -6.68
CA ASN A 837 11.38 40.40 -6.27
C ASN A 837 12.77 39.75 -6.25
N PRO A 838 13.74 40.19 -7.07
CA PRO A 838 15.12 39.71 -7.01
C PRO A 838 15.77 39.92 -5.62
N ASP A 839 15.22 40.81 -4.80
CA ASP A 839 15.65 41.10 -3.42
C ASP A 839 14.99 40.14 -2.38
N PHE A 840 14.22 39.13 -2.79
CA PHE A 840 13.66 38.15 -1.86
C PHE A 840 14.79 37.33 -1.21
N GLN A 841 14.97 37.54 0.09
CA GLN A 841 15.92 36.83 0.96
C GLN A 841 15.20 36.25 2.17
N MET A 842 14.73 35.00 2.07
CA MET A 842 13.84 34.39 3.05
C MET A 842 14.40 34.41 4.48
N TRP A 843 15.72 34.23 4.63
CA TRP A 843 16.34 34.23 5.96
C TRP A 843 16.29 35.57 6.69
N GLN A 844 16.14 36.69 5.96
CA GLN A 844 16.03 38.01 6.57
C GLN A 844 14.63 38.26 7.12
N LEU A 845 13.65 37.46 6.71
CA LEU A 845 12.22 37.69 6.99
C LEU A 845 11.79 37.02 8.29
N PHE A 846 12.24 35.80 8.58
CA PHE A 846 11.85 35.05 9.77
C PHE A 846 12.73 33.80 9.97
N SER A 847 12.64 33.17 11.14
CA SER A 847 13.41 31.95 11.45
C SER A 847 12.54 30.70 11.35
N LEU A 848 12.74 29.91 10.29
CA LEU A 848 12.04 28.64 10.10
C LEU A 848 12.26 27.66 11.27
N ALA A 849 13.49 27.58 11.77
CA ALA A 849 13.85 26.68 12.85
C ALA A 849 13.18 27.07 14.19
N GLU A 850 13.16 28.37 14.52
CA GLU A 850 12.60 28.84 15.80
C GLU A 850 11.07 28.85 15.80
N GLU A 851 10.45 29.17 14.65
CA GLU A 851 9.02 29.40 14.57
C GLU A 851 8.22 28.13 14.22
N PHE A 852 8.83 27.24 13.42
CA PHE A 852 8.16 26.09 12.82
C PHE A 852 8.85 24.74 13.07
N ASN A 853 10.00 24.72 13.76
CA ASN A 853 10.79 23.51 14.04
C ASN A 853 11.19 22.71 12.78
N GLN A 854 11.15 23.34 11.61
CA GLN A 854 11.44 22.68 10.34
C GLN A 854 12.13 23.66 9.39
N ASP A 855 13.39 23.38 9.11
CA ASP A 855 14.27 24.24 8.31
C ASP A 855 15.00 23.38 7.27
N PRO A 856 14.65 23.45 5.97
CA PRO A 856 15.16 22.55 4.94
C PRO A 856 16.69 22.40 4.96
N LEU A 857 17.18 21.16 4.82
CA LEU A 857 18.60 20.76 4.93
C LEU A 857 19.26 21.03 6.30
N ASN A 858 18.47 21.33 7.32
CA ASN A 858 18.91 21.61 8.68
C ASN A 858 18.31 20.62 9.70
N ALA A 859 18.11 19.36 9.28
CA ALA A 859 17.51 18.32 10.10
C ALA A 859 18.33 18.05 11.38
N PRO A 860 17.68 17.77 12.53
CA PRO A 860 18.39 17.58 13.80
C PRO A 860 19.18 16.26 13.88
N SER A 861 18.87 15.27 13.03
CA SER A 861 19.55 13.98 12.99
C SER A 861 19.36 13.28 11.64
N VAL A 862 20.03 12.14 11.44
CA VAL A 862 19.84 11.27 10.26
C VAL A 862 18.40 10.75 10.12
N PHE A 863 17.62 10.76 11.21
CA PHE A 863 16.20 10.40 11.20
C PHE A 863 15.27 11.55 10.76
N ASN A 864 15.83 12.60 10.14
CA ASN A 864 15.11 13.78 9.69
C ASN A 864 14.47 14.60 10.85
N PHE A 865 13.54 15.53 10.55
CA PHE A 865 12.76 16.30 11.54
C PHE A 865 11.80 15.44 12.35
N PHE A 866 11.28 14.38 11.74
CA PHE A 866 10.34 13.44 12.33
C PHE A 866 10.55 12.03 11.77
N LYS A 867 10.15 11.02 12.53
CA LYS A 867 10.26 9.61 12.18
C LYS A 867 9.06 9.19 11.31
N PRO A 868 9.26 8.46 10.21
CA PRO A 868 8.16 7.93 9.39
C PRO A 868 7.18 7.02 10.14
N GLN A 869 7.64 6.40 11.24
CA GLN A 869 6.84 5.56 12.13
C GLN A 869 6.49 6.23 13.47
N TYR A 870 6.48 7.56 13.55
CA TYR A 870 6.06 8.23 14.78
C TYR A 870 4.55 8.07 15.00
N GLU A 871 4.18 7.47 16.12
CA GLU A 871 2.81 7.30 16.59
C GLU A 871 2.50 8.42 17.60
N PRO A 872 1.61 9.38 17.28
CA PRO A 872 1.22 10.42 18.21
C PRO A 872 0.34 9.85 19.34
N ALA A 873 0.42 10.46 20.53
CA ALA A 873 -0.44 10.07 21.65
C ALA A 873 -1.91 10.44 21.38
N GLY A 874 -2.83 9.55 21.74
CA GLY A 874 -4.27 9.71 21.54
C GLY A 874 -4.82 8.76 20.48
N ILE A 875 -5.98 9.11 19.91
CA ILE A 875 -6.81 8.23 19.06
C ILE A 875 -6.00 7.53 17.96
N LEU A 876 -5.12 8.25 17.26
CA LEU A 876 -4.28 7.68 16.19
C LEU A 876 -3.32 6.61 16.71
N GLY A 877 -2.53 6.92 17.74
CA GLY A 877 -1.59 5.95 18.32
C GLY A 877 -2.29 4.77 19.00
N ASP A 878 -3.45 5.01 19.62
CA ASP A 878 -4.28 3.94 20.22
C ASP A 878 -4.81 2.95 19.17
N GLN A 879 -4.96 3.40 17.91
CA GLN A 879 -5.31 2.58 16.74
C GLN A 879 -4.10 2.00 16.00
N GLY A 880 -2.87 2.26 16.47
CA GLY A 880 -1.64 1.82 15.81
C GLY A 880 -1.31 2.57 14.51
N LEU A 881 -1.87 3.76 14.34
CA LEU A 881 -1.64 4.63 13.18
C LEU A 881 -0.49 5.61 13.45
N VAL A 882 0.22 5.96 12.38
CA VAL A 882 1.34 6.89 12.44
C VAL A 882 0.88 8.29 12.03
N GLY A 883 1.57 9.30 12.56
CA GLY A 883 1.38 10.70 12.18
C GLY A 883 2.71 11.45 12.25
N PRO A 884 3.65 11.19 11.33
CA PRO A 884 5.02 11.70 11.39
C PRO A 884 5.15 13.18 11.73
N ALA A 885 4.44 14.05 11.01
CA ALA A 885 4.53 15.50 11.21
C ALA A 885 4.04 15.96 12.60
N PHE A 886 3.24 15.16 13.32
CA PHE A 886 2.85 15.48 14.70
C PHE A 886 4.04 15.46 15.67
N GLN A 887 5.16 14.80 15.33
CA GLN A 887 6.35 14.78 16.19
C GLN A 887 6.93 16.17 16.44
N ILE A 888 6.77 17.08 15.46
CA ILE A 888 7.22 18.49 15.56
C ILE A 888 6.08 19.45 15.94
N LEU A 889 4.85 18.94 16.12
CA LEU A 889 3.69 19.66 16.64
C LEU A 889 3.51 19.37 18.13
N HIS A 890 4.08 20.22 18.97
CA HIS A 890 3.94 20.16 20.43
C HIS A 890 3.27 21.42 20.97
N SER A 891 2.98 21.47 22.28
CA SER A 891 2.21 22.55 22.91
C SER A 891 2.67 23.97 22.56
N TYR A 892 3.98 24.20 22.40
CA TYR A 892 4.52 25.47 21.91
C TYR A 892 4.24 25.72 20.42
N SER A 893 4.63 24.81 19.51
CA SER A 893 4.50 24.99 18.05
C SER A 893 3.04 25.00 17.58
N ALA A 894 2.14 24.33 18.30
CA ALA A 894 0.70 24.39 18.08
C ALA A 894 0.11 25.79 18.31
N ILE A 895 0.79 26.66 19.05
CA ILE A 895 0.38 28.06 19.29
C ILE A 895 1.23 29.01 18.45
N SER A 896 2.56 28.86 18.46
CA SER A 896 3.47 29.78 17.77
C SER A 896 3.30 29.75 16.25
N GLY A 897 3.13 28.57 15.65
CA GLY A 897 2.97 28.42 14.20
C GLY A 897 1.74 29.18 13.66
N PRO A 898 0.52 28.90 14.16
CA PRO A 898 -0.68 29.65 13.76
C PRO A 898 -0.58 31.15 14.04
N GLN A 899 0.01 31.55 15.17
CA GLN A 899 0.23 32.96 15.50
C GLN A 899 1.14 33.67 14.48
N GLN A 900 2.16 32.99 13.98
CA GLN A 900 3.05 33.52 12.94
C GLN A 900 2.36 33.58 11.58
N ILE A 901 1.60 32.55 11.20
CA ILE A 901 0.77 32.59 9.97
C ILE A 901 -0.22 33.76 10.03
N TRP A 902 -0.90 33.95 11.16
CA TRP A 902 -1.80 35.08 11.40
C TRP A 902 -1.09 36.43 11.23
N ARG A 903 0.13 36.56 11.77
CA ARG A 903 0.93 37.77 11.60
C ARG A 903 1.31 38.00 10.14
N PHE A 904 1.75 36.97 9.42
CA PHE A 904 2.10 37.08 8.00
C PHE A 904 0.89 37.45 7.13
N LEU A 905 -0.30 36.96 7.46
CA LEU A 905 -1.54 37.38 6.80
C LEU A 905 -1.89 38.87 7.01
N GLN A 906 -1.26 39.58 7.95
CA GLN A 906 -1.47 41.02 8.16
C GLN A 906 -0.32 41.86 7.60
N GLU A 907 0.92 41.38 7.76
CA GLU A 907 2.13 42.14 7.50
C GLU A 907 2.88 41.70 6.23
N GLY A 908 2.43 40.63 5.58
CA GLY A 908 3.24 39.87 4.62
C GLY A 908 4.38 39.12 5.31
N PHE A 909 5.30 38.54 4.52
CA PHE A 909 6.53 37.99 5.10
C PHE A 909 7.43 39.15 5.55
N SER A 910 7.67 39.23 6.86
CA SER A 910 8.36 40.36 7.47
C SER A 910 9.06 39.96 8.78
N HIS A 911 10.18 40.63 9.05
CA HIS A 911 10.94 40.41 10.28
C HIS A 911 10.46 41.35 11.40
N PRO A 912 10.25 40.86 12.64
CA PRO A 912 9.62 41.64 13.70
C PRO A 912 10.35 42.92 14.12
N TRP A 913 11.60 43.08 13.68
CA TRP A 913 12.47 44.21 14.03
C TRP A 913 13.04 44.94 12.81
N ARG A 914 12.59 44.61 11.58
CA ARG A 914 13.09 45.23 10.34
C ARG A 914 11.93 45.66 9.43
N ASP A 915 11.54 46.91 9.58
CA ASP A 915 10.48 47.55 8.78
C ASP A 915 10.94 47.91 7.35
N ASP A 916 12.24 47.75 7.05
CA ASP A 916 12.85 48.11 5.77
C ASP A 916 12.78 47.00 4.69
N LEU A 917 12.29 45.80 5.05
CA LEU A 917 12.28 44.62 4.18
C LEU A 917 10.95 43.84 4.15
N PRO A 918 9.75 44.46 4.09
CA PRO A 918 8.51 43.70 3.98
C PRO A 918 8.36 43.08 2.59
N GLN A 919 7.89 41.83 2.54
CA GLN A 919 7.38 41.18 1.33
C GLN A 919 5.85 41.08 1.45
N PRO A 920 5.12 42.13 1.03
CA PRO A 920 3.68 42.19 1.21
C PRO A 920 2.96 41.14 0.35
N PHE A 921 1.83 40.66 0.86
CA PHE A 921 0.96 39.72 0.17
C PHE A 921 0.07 40.46 -0.83
N ASP A 922 -0.16 39.86 -1.99
CA ASP A 922 -1.09 40.37 -3.00
C ASP A 922 -2.48 39.76 -2.80
N TYR A 923 -3.39 40.55 -2.23
CA TYR A 923 -4.79 40.17 -2.01
C TYR A 923 -5.70 40.55 -3.19
N SER A 924 -5.18 41.12 -4.28
CA SER A 924 -6.01 41.73 -5.34
C SER A 924 -7.04 40.79 -5.93
N GLU A 925 -6.72 39.50 -5.99
CA GLU A 925 -7.60 38.44 -6.46
C GLU A 925 -8.76 38.12 -5.51
N PHE A 926 -8.57 38.34 -4.21
CA PHE A 926 -9.53 38.02 -3.15
C PHE A 926 -10.34 39.25 -2.70
N ILE A 927 -9.93 40.48 -3.04
CA ILE A 927 -10.69 41.72 -2.75
C ILE A 927 -12.16 41.65 -3.24
N PRO A 928 -12.47 41.08 -4.42
CA PRO A 928 -13.87 40.91 -4.85
C PRO A 928 -14.71 40.06 -3.88
N LEU A 929 -14.06 39.16 -3.13
CA LEU A 929 -14.67 38.26 -2.15
C LEU A 929 -14.76 38.88 -0.74
N GLU A 930 -14.11 40.03 -0.48
CA GLU A 930 -14.04 40.70 0.83
C GLU A 930 -15.41 41.04 1.45
N LYS A 931 -16.45 41.18 0.61
CA LYS A 931 -17.82 41.47 1.05
C LYS A 931 -18.63 40.22 1.40
N ASN A 932 -18.10 39.03 1.15
CA ASN A 932 -18.72 37.76 1.42
C ASN A 932 -17.72 36.87 2.17
N ALA A 933 -17.82 36.89 3.51
CA ALA A 933 -16.94 36.12 4.38
C ALA A 933 -17.04 34.60 4.13
N GLU A 934 -18.18 34.11 3.62
CA GLU A 934 -18.39 32.70 3.29
C GLU A 934 -17.72 32.33 1.96
N ALA A 935 -17.65 33.25 0.98
CA ALA A 935 -16.89 33.02 -0.27
C ALA A 935 -15.35 33.12 -0.10
N LEU A 936 -14.89 33.45 1.10
CA LEU A 936 -13.47 33.53 1.48
C LEU A 936 -12.99 32.30 2.26
N ILE A 937 -13.94 31.52 2.79
CA ILE A 937 -13.72 30.24 3.50
C ILE A 937 -13.83 29.13 2.44
#